data_AF-A0A6G2FTQ6-F1
#
_entry.id   AF-A0A6G2FTQ6-F1
#
_cell.length_a   1.000
_cell.length_b   1.000
_cell.length_c   1.000
_cell.angle_alpha   90.00
_cell.angle_beta   90.00
_cell.angle_gamma   90.00
#
_symmetry.space_group_name_H-M   'P 1'
#
loop_
_entity.id
_entity.type
_entity.pdbx_description
1 polymer ?
#
loop_
_entity_poly.entity_id
_entity_poly.type
_entity_poly.pdbx_seq_one_letter_code
_entity_poly.pdbx_strand_id
1 'polypeptide(L)'
;MSETTQTQDSSFESNEDLIGKAIANETVDQLTEENIGVIIESPPRFDAEEFVDILCSNARYDVGLAMVSIDEADIDDLQSRTEDSSVRLTDKVSVAVNWRNGTDTGFEWDGRIEPEKLVILVRGDHARLNSMKDFEGMVDLPLAEITREITDQMQAQKQFTNSPPAQAIWETLGSDLYDRFEIPAVADYATSTLKESEQGSLDALGTELYRLRLFNDPGLNNPDEIPDRLSDNLDLVLRVSHMSNRDRRRLTNSVTKVDDSEREEREQSVAKLRRFERTGDSEILADLTYNEVNEIFSTSGQSSQRRSTTSTRRDVESASVEAVFDDNNEELERLSEEFDDQYREAVEEEENRVDMEFTGDEQLAFDVNDDLYYFIEHFVTEDSFGGIIHNPEDRQSAIKNFQALRTEKFQPRGEDSSFEKLRRVAENSGKFEDLVASIDRYVTARSELVDALPGLLSAPLIRLLGDDDLLEFAENYIEAYREVQDKLDKKYREIQDVSSEGSSKLLSDFLLFDTVILEYEDDRELVLSPLHPLHLWKYSELAREMKDEKESLTEEERNFLINSVEEQPHVLRSIHVGGNYRLADETYLVQSAELDRLPVYTRIENAAEGTNSKFYDYVLDKFTSAYPPSQRHLKISVIDPLDPVDLLSDIADLAEKEEIQGATVEFAFIEDEEKPVLNGTASPSVSEDITNLFGPDNDSGEFEIVTTEHPSYDSYAEGLKGDPQHFILINDQSNFSIQTFERDAETTIHPLYVPKEFDYDLLEDKINISPSKEGVLFSEYQDLINQLYNQRQAIHNAEVNELNVEKETIDDLLDSAIWVSISSPPMNGNPFWKDNLISRERRGERDFATYSEDIDYFRRVLRRIITEYRLAPDDTDLEDIAERIADLQQSGLLRLITRETLGSGKSRNTKGLLGSIIAVQWLQQTLADPKLIFSIDNPRTREWLNLGDSESRADILTVQFDDDGGLILDIIEIKTLEETSGAYTVKDEDGTKVVEGNAVDQVFETTDTIRGLFTGDKNLTTSPRKEALREQLYYELTSAEGMEGKQEWADRINDVFNGDAQIEINPRIVSVEVTSEATSDERIDGVTPNAQSIRVDKLPRQSIKRLIVSGIEDREDQRPEEDAEEEAVAEEETDEIDESETEVDGEETGGEEEDTVGDDEKTDVNTESADRFGDPEEYTDLVETLKRVLNEFKINIRNIDPDDIDVGPNVVRFKIRLAPGEKQSSLEQRTEDIAREMAFEKEPIVQRLPGTEYVALDVP
;
A
#
# COMPACT_ATOMS: atom_id res chain seq x y z
N MET A 1 -8.13 57.22 -60.07
CA MET A 1 -9.32 56.81 -60.84
C MET A 1 -8.92 55.63 -61.69
N SER A 2 -9.02 54.44 -61.09
CA SER A 2 -9.04 53.14 -61.73
C SER A 2 -9.84 52.27 -60.76
N GLU A 3 -10.93 51.72 -61.25
CA GLU A 3 -11.92 50.94 -60.50
C GLU A 3 -11.26 49.71 -59.86
N THR A 4 -11.42 49.55 -58.54
CA THR A 4 -11.16 48.27 -57.87
C THR A 4 -12.37 47.38 -58.14
N THR A 5 -12.15 46.39 -59.00
CA THR A 5 -13.11 45.37 -59.37
C THR A 5 -13.57 44.64 -58.10
N GLN A 6 -14.86 44.79 -57.76
CA GLN A 6 -15.56 43.84 -56.90
C GLN A 6 -15.63 42.49 -57.64
N THR A 7 -14.85 41.52 -57.20
CA THR A 7 -15.07 40.11 -57.56
C THR A 7 -16.24 39.59 -56.73
N GLN A 8 -17.29 39.13 -57.40
CA GLN A 8 -18.43 38.44 -56.82
C GLN A 8 -18.09 36.97 -56.55
N ASP A 9 -18.60 36.47 -55.41
CA ASP A 9 -19.03 35.11 -55.09
C ASP A 9 -17.98 33.98 -55.22
N SER A 10 -17.28 33.68 -54.12
CA SER A 10 -17.10 32.30 -53.69
C SER A 10 -17.78 32.14 -52.32
N SER A 11 -18.79 31.28 -52.24
CA SER A 11 -19.10 30.62 -50.97
C SER A 11 -17.94 29.67 -50.72
N PHE A 12 -17.30 29.72 -49.54
CA PHE A 12 -16.29 28.72 -49.19
C PHE A 12 -16.90 27.33 -49.37
N GLU A 13 -16.32 26.50 -50.25
CA GLU A 13 -16.89 25.19 -50.60
C GLU A 13 -16.56 24.13 -49.53
N SER A 14 -15.49 24.35 -48.75
CA SER A 14 -15.06 23.52 -47.62
C SER A 14 -14.31 24.33 -46.56
N ASN A 15 -14.08 23.74 -45.37
CA ASN A 15 -13.20 24.33 -44.34
C ASN A 15 -11.74 24.41 -44.81
N GLU A 16 -11.26 23.41 -45.57
CA GLU A 16 -9.91 23.38 -46.15
C GLU A 16 -9.67 24.53 -47.14
N ASP A 17 -10.68 24.93 -47.93
CA ASP A 17 -10.66 26.09 -48.85
C ASP A 17 -10.44 27.42 -48.07
N LEU A 18 -11.23 27.62 -47.01
CA LEU A 18 -11.11 28.79 -46.14
C LEU A 18 -9.73 28.87 -45.45
N ILE A 19 -9.21 27.73 -44.97
CA ILE A 19 -7.87 27.65 -44.37
C ILE A 19 -6.79 27.93 -45.42
N GLY A 20 -6.87 27.30 -46.60
CA GLY A 20 -5.88 27.46 -47.67
C GLY A 20 -5.76 28.91 -48.11
N LYS A 21 -6.89 29.59 -48.22
CA LYS A 21 -6.97 31.02 -48.51
C LYS A 21 -6.40 31.91 -47.40
N ALA A 22 -6.70 31.62 -46.14
CA ALA A 22 -6.17 32.39 -45.01
C ALA A 22 -4.63 32.25 -44.91
N ILE A 23 -4.12 31.03 -45.02
CA ILE A 23 -2.67 30.77 -45.03
C ILE A 23 -2.00 31.50 -46.21
N ALA A 24 -2.62 31.52 -47.39
CA ALA A 24 -2.06 32.18 -48.57
C ALA A 24 -2.01 33.70 -48.44
N ASN A 25 -3.09 34.33 -47.96
CA ASN A 25 -3.16 35.78 -47.77
C ASN A 25 -2.09 36.24 -46.76
N GLU A 26 -2.02 35.56 -45.61
CA GLU A 26 -1.06 35.91 -44.57
C GLU A 26 0.39 35.65 -45.04
N THR A 27 0.63 34.56 -45.79
CA THR A 27 1.93 34.31 -46.42
C THR A 27 2.32 35.46 -47.37
N VAL A 28 1.39 35.95 -48.20
CA VAL A 28 1.64 37.06 -49.12
C VAL A 28 1.94 38.36 -48.39
N ASP A 29 1.22 38.64 -47.30
CA ASP A 29 1.41 39.86 -46.50
C ASP A 29 2.73 39.85 -45.74
N GLN A 30 3.17 38.69 -45.25
CA GLN A 30 4.48 38.54 -44.64
C GLN A 30 5.62 38.65 -45.66
N LEU A 31 5.42 38.35 -46.95
CA LEU A 31 6.46 38.51 -47.97
C LEU A 31 6.78 39.99 -48.27
N THR A 32 7.58 40.62 -47.41
CA THR A 32 7.98 42.03 -47.48
C THR A 32 9.40 42.19 -48.01
N GLU A 33 9.88 43.42 -48.24
CA GLU A 33 11.28 43.64 -48.64
C GLU A 33 12.29 43.24 -47.54
N GLU A 34 11.87 43.22 -46.27
CA GLU A 34 12.75 43.09 -45.09
C GLU A 34 13.05 41.63 -44.68
N ASN A 35 12.20 40.67 -45.06
CA ASN A 35 12.40 39.25 -44.77
C ASN A 35 12.78 38.44 -46.01
N ILE A 36 13.36 37.26 -45.82
CA ILE A 36 13.84 36.38 -46.90
C ILE A 36 12.80 35.31 -47.25
N GLY A 37 11.86 35.02 -46.36
CA GLY A 37 10.82 34.05 -46.60
C GLY A 37 9.95 33.73 -45.39
N VAL A 38 8.96 32.86 -45.58
CA VAL A 38 8.00 32.41 -44.59
C VAL A 38 8.14 30.90 -44.38
N ILE A 39 8.12 30.45 -43.13
CA ILE A 39 8.01 29.04 -42.75
C ILE A 39 6.67 28.84 -42.04
N ILE A 40 5.98 27.76 -42.37
CA ILE A 40 4.76 27.31 -41.69
C ILE A 40 4.99 25.86 -41.25
N GLU A 41 4.99 25.66 -39.94
CA GLU A 41 5.20 24.36 -39.33
C GLU A 41 3.88 23.72 -38.96
N SER A 42 3.76 22.43 -39.30
CA SER A 42 2.57 21.62 -39.04
C SER A 42 1.26 22.33 -39.44
N PRO A 43 1.13 22.85 -40.68
CA PRO A 43 -0.11 23.48 -41.08
C PRO A 43 -1.27 22.47 -40.97
N PRO A 44 -2.46 22.91 -40.52
CA PRO A 44 -3.67 22.09 -40.58
C PRO A 44 -3.94 21.66 -42.02
N ARG A 45 -4.83 20.69 -42.23
CA ARG A 45 -5.25 20.36 -43.61
C ARG A 45 -5.87 21.58 -44.28
N PHE A 46 -5.50 21.82 -45.53
CA PHE A 46 -5.90 22.99 -46.30
C PHE A 46 -5.98 22.69 -47.80
N ASP A 47 -6.70 23.52 -48.54
CA ASP A 47 -6.74 23.44 -50.00
C ASP A 47 -5.44 24.00 -50.59
N ALA A 48 -4.57 23.07 -51.01
CA ALA A 48 -3.28 23.41 -51.59
C ALA A 48 -3.39 24.06 -52.98
N GLU A 49 -4.46 23.80 -53.74
CA GLU A 49 -4.69 24.45 -55.03
C GLU A 49 -5.03 25.93 -54.84
N GLU A 50 -6.01 26.22 -53.96
CA GLU A 50 -6.41 27.59 -53.66
C GLU A 50 -5.23 28.39 -53.07
N PHE A 51 -4.43 27.78 -52.19
CA PHE A 51 -3.23 28.41 -51.65
C PHE A 51 -2.24 28.83 -52.76
N VAL A 52 -1.95 27.92 -53.70
CA VAL A 52 -1.01 28.18 -54.79
C VAL A 52 -1.56 29.22 -55.77
N ASP A 53 -2.85 29.18 -56.09
CA ASP A 53 -3.48 30.10 -57.02
C ASP A 53 -3.48 31.55 -56.47
N ILE A 54 -3.74 31.73 -55.18
CA ILE A 54 -3.64 33.03 -54.50
C ILE A 54 -2.20 33.53 -54.45
N LEU A 55 -1.25 32.66 -54.08
CA LEU A 55 0.16 33.02 -54.03
C LEU A 55 0.68 33.44 -55.41
N CYS A 56 0.36 32.68 -56.47
CA CYS A 56 0.74 33.01 -57.85
C CYS A 56 0.12 34.32 -58.34
N SER A 57 -1.14 34.57 -58.00
CA SER A 57 -1.86 35.77 -58.41
C SER A 57 -1.36 37.04 -57.73
N ASN A 58 -0.76 36.92 -56.54
CA ASN A 58 -0.31 38.04 -55.72
C ASN A 58 1.22 38.12 -55.54
N ALA A 59 1.98 37.19 -56.12
CA ALA A 59 3.44 37.16 -56.01
C ALA A 59 4.06 38.44 -56.57
N ARG A 60 4.68 39.23 -55.69
CA ARG A 60 5.45 40.45 -56.04
C ARG A 60 6.93 40.18 -56.29
N TYR A 61 7.38 38.96 -55.98
CA TYR A 61 8.75 38.48 -56.05
C TYR A 61 8.79 37.12 -56.76
N ASP A 62 9.99 36.69 -57.15
CA ASP A 62 10.24 35.32 -57.56
C ASP A 62 10.28 34.40 -56.33
N VAL A 63 9.28 33.54 -56.16
CA VAL A 63 9.10 32.72 -54.95
C VAL A 63 9.46 31.25 -55.20
N GLY A 64 10.31 30.70 -54.34
CA GLY A 64 10.52 29.25 -54.22
C GLY A 64 9.60 28.68 -53.15
N LEU A 65 8.61 27.88 -53.56
CA LEU A 65 7.64 27.25 -52.68
C LEU A 65 8.03 25.79 -52.42
N ALA A 66 8.23 25.42 -51.16
CA ALA A 66 8.51 24.06 -50.74
C ALA A 66 7.34 23.52 -49.91
N MET A 67 6.70 22.44 -50.36
CA MET A 67 5.64 21.75 -49.64
C MET A 67 6.11 20.35 -49.26
N VAL A 68 6.57 20.19 -48.03
CA VAL A 68 7.22 18.95 -47.56
C VAL A 68 6.24 18.17 -46.69
N SER A 69 6.01 16.90 -47.03
CA SER A 69 5.11 16.02 -46.27
C SER A 69 3.67 16.56 -46.14
N ILE A 70 3.21 17.32 -47.14
CA ILE A 70 1.82 17.77 -47.26
C ILE A 70 1.10 16.78 -48.18
N ASP A 71 0.49 15.75 -47.58
CA ASP A 71 -0.06 14.61 -48.32
C ASP A 71 -1.24 14.97 -49.23
N GLU A 72 -1.99 16.01 -48.89
CA GLU A 72 -3.11 16.52 -49.69
C GLU A 72 -2.69 17.35 -50.92
N ALA A 73 -1.41 17.73 -51.04
CA ALA A 73 -0.91 18.50 -52.18
C ALA A 73 -0.51 17.59 -53.35
N ASP A 74 -1.25 17.64 -54.47
CA ASP A 74 -0.82 16.99 -55.72
C ASP A 74 0.29 17.82 -56.38
N ILE A 75 1.53 17.49 -56.03
CA ILE A 75 2.74 18.21 -56.44
C ILE A 75 2.87 18.29 -57.98
N ASP A 76 2.47 17.26 -58.71
CA ASP A 76 2.58 17.24 -60.18
C ASP A 76 1.56 18.21 -60.82
N ASP A 77 0.33 18.26 -60.31
CA ASP A 77 -0.69 19.22 -60.77
C ASP A 77 -0.31 20.65 -60.40
N LEU A 78 0.08 20.89 -59.14
CA LEU A 78 0.45 22.22 -58.65
C LEU A 78 1.69 22.77 -59.38
N GLN A 79 2.68 21.93 -59.71
CA GLN A 79 3.82 22.37 -60.52
C GLN A 79 3.38 22.90 -61.88
N SER A 80 2.43 22.23 -62.55
CA SER A 80 1.89 22.66 -63.85
C SER A 80 1.19 24.02 -63.76
N ARG A 81 0.49 24.30 -62.65
CA ARG A 81 -0.17 25.59 -62.38
C ARG A 81 0.81 26.74 -62.16
N THR A 82 1.99 26.44 -61.60
CA THR A 82 3.03 27.45 -61.35
C THR A 82 3.93 27.74 -62.56
N GLU A 83 3.84 26.99 -63.67
CA GLU A 83 4.77 27.11 -64.81
C GLU A 83 4.83 28.53 -65.41
N ASP A 84 3.67 29.20 -65.53
CA ASP A 84 3.54 30.53 -66.12
C ASP A 84 3.55 31.67 -65.06
N SER A 85 3.86 31.38 -63.79
CA SER A 85 3.92 32.37 -62.70
C SER A 85 5.37 32.65 -62.23
N SER A 86 5.55 33.54 -61.25
CA SER A 86 6.85 33.77 -60.58
C SER A 86 7.11 32.80 -59.42
N VAL A 87 6.25 31.79 -59.22
CA VAL A 87 6.37 30.76 -58.18
C VAL A 87 6.93 29.48 -58.79
N ARG A 88 7.83 28.77 -58.10
CA ARG A 88 8.19 27.38 -58.47
C ARG A 88 8.08 26.47 -57.25
N LEU A 89 7.46 25.31 -57.45
CA LEU A 89 7.10 24.39 -56.38
C LEU A 89 8.00 23.14 -56.34
N THR A 90 8.36 22.70 -55.13
CA THR A 90 9.03 21.42 -54.89
C THR A 90 8.52 20.74 -53.62
N ASP A 91 8.55 19.41 -53.62
CA ASP A 91 8.28 18.55 -52.46
C ASP A 91 9.56 18.08 -51.74
N LYS A 92 10.72 18.38 -52.31
CA LYS A 92 12.01 17.88 -51.82
C LYS A 92 12.68 18.90 -50.91
N VAL A 93 12.84 18.52 -49.65
CA VAL A 93 13.65 19.26 -48.65
C VAL A 93 15.05 19.60 -49.20
N SER A 94 15.67 18.71 -49.98
CA SER A 94 16.98 18.96 -50.57
C SER A 94 17.00 20.12 -51.57
N VAL A 95 15.89 20.37 -52.28
CA VAL A 95 15.78 21.46 -53.26
C VAL A 95 15.58 22.79 -52.52
N ALA A 96 14.75 22.82 -51.49
CA ALA A 96 14.58 23.99 -50.61
C ALA A 96 15.91 24.42 -49.95
N VAL A 97 16.70 23.46 -49.46
CA VAL A 97 18.04 23.71 -48.91
C VAL A 97 19.00 24.25 -49.98
N ASN A 98 18.89 23.81 -51.22
CA ASN A 98 19.71 24.32 -52.32
C ASN A 98 19.34 25.75 -52.73
N TRP A 99 18.04 26.08 -52.75
CA TRP A 99 17.57 27.45 -52.96
C TRP A 99 18.11 28.40 -51.89
N ARG A 100 18.08 27.99 -50.61
CA ARG A 100 18.70 28.75 -49.51
C ARG A 100 20.20 28.99 -49.72
N ASN A 101 20.92 28.00 -50.23
CA ASN A 101 22.37 28.03 -50.35
C ASN A 101 22.91 28.74 -51.61
N GLY A 102 22.03 29.28 -52.47
CA GLY A 102 22.44 29.90 -53.72
C GLY A 102 23.11 28.91 -54.68
N THR A 103 22.59 27.69 -54.75
CA THR A 103 23.11 26.62 -55.61
C THR A 103 22.13 26.34 -56.75
N ASP A 104 22.64 25.93 -57.92
CA ASP A 104 21.82 25.66 -59.11
C ASP A 104 20.77 24.55 -58.83
N THR A 105 19.50 24.92 -58.93
CA THR A 105 18.36 24.07 -58.54
C THR A 105 17.54 23.53 -59.70
N GLY A 106 17.91 23.84 -60.95
CA GLY A 106 17.18 23.39 -62.15
C GLY A 106 15.87 24.14 -62.45
N PHE A 107 15.59 25.22 -61.72
CA PHE A 107 14.48 26.14 -61.97
C PHE A 107 15.03 27.51 -62.38
N GLU A 108 14.36 28.20 -63.31
CA GLU A 108 14.75 29.53 -63.81
C GLU A 108 13.60 30.53 -63.63
N TRP A 109 13.93 31.68 -63.02
CA TRP A 109 13.06 32.84 -62.83
C TRP A 109 13.68 34.05 -63.52
N ASP A 110 13.17 34.43 -64.69
CA ASP A 110 13.64 35.60 -65.48
C ASP A 110 15.18 35.74 -65.56
N GLY A 111 15.87 34.64 -65.83
CA GLY A 111 17.34 34.59 -65.98
C GLY A 111 18.12 34.40 -64.67
N ARG A 112 17.44 34.23 -63.53
CA ARG A 112 18.00 33.84 -62.23
C ARG A 112 17.73 32.37 -61.96
N ILE A 113 18.64 31.73 -61.22
CA ILE A 113 18.55 30.32 -60.81
C ILE A 113 18.26 30.17 -59.30
N GLU A 114 17.98 31.29 -58.64
CA GLU A 114 17.72 31.41 -57.21
C GLU A 114 16.45 32.23 -57.01
N PRO A 115 15.53 31.82 -56.12
CA PRO A 115 14.35 32.60 -55.81
C PRO A 115 14.70 33.87 -55.02
N GLU A 116 13.92 34.93 -55.19
CA GLU A 116 14.01 36.15 -54.37
C GLU A 116 13.43 35.97 -52.97
N LYS A 117 12.43 35.09 -52.82
CA LYS A 117 11.80 34.75 -51.53
C LYS A 117 11.54 33.25 -51.41
N LEU A 118 11.54 32.75 -50.18
CA LEU A 118 11.25 31.36 -49.87
C LEU A 118 9.93 31.22 -49.11
N VAL A 119 9.11 30.23 -49.47
CA VAL A 119 7.93 29.84 -48.69
C VAL A 119 8.05 28.34 -48.43
N ILE A 120 8.01 27.92 -47.17
CA ILE A 120 8.21 26.53 -46.78
C ILE A 120 7.07 26.09 -45.88
N LEU A 121 6.29 25.11 -46.34
CA LEU A 121 5.27 24.42 -45.56
C LEU A 121 5.76 23.02 -45.25
N VAL A 122 5.76 22.63 -43.97
CA VAL A 122 6.20 21.29 -43.57
C VAL A 122 5.28 20.71 -42.51
N ARG A 123 4.85 19.46 -42.70
CA ARG A 123 4.20 18.66 -41.67
C ARG A 123 5.13 17.54 -41.16
N GLY A 124 5.24 17.41 -39.85
CA GLY A 124 6.09 16.39 -39.19
C GLY A 124 7.55 16.82 -38.97
N ASP A 125 8.31 15.97 -38.25
CA ASP A 125 9.62 16.31 -37.70
C ASP A 125 10.76 15.94 -38.67
N HIS A 126 11.46 16.93 -39.24
CA HIS A 126 12.58 16.69 -40.17
C HIS A 126 13.88 17.30 -39.68
N ALA A 127 14.87 16.46 -39.35
CA ALA A 127 16.18 16.86 -38.83
C ALA A 127 16.97 17.88 -39.71
N ARG A 128 16.62 18.03 -40.99
CA ARG A 128 17.24 19.03 -41.89
C ARG A 128 16.59 20.42 -41.83
N LEU A 129 15.38 20.54 -41.27
CA LEU A 129 14.66 21.82 -41.10
C LEU A 129 15.20 22.68 -39.96
N ASN A 130 15.76 22.08 -38.91
CA ASN A 130 16.35 22.85 -37.78
C ASN A 130 17.41 23.85 -38.28
N SER A 131 18.20 23.46 -39.29
CA SER A 131 19.19 24.34 -39.93
C SER A 131 18.60 25.43 -40.86
N MET A 132 17.29 25.37 -41.16
CA MET A 132 16.55 26.38 -41.95
C MET A 132 15.81 27.38 -41.06
N LYS A 133 15.40 26.98 -39.84
CA LYS A 133 14.82 27.89 -38.83
C LYS A 133 15.83 28.94 -38.33
N ASP A 134 17.10 28.55 -38.20
CA ASP A 134 18.19 29.43 -37.73
C ASP A 134 18.66 30.49 -38.77
N PHE A 135 17.98 30.60 -39.91
CA PHE A 135 18.39 31.51 -40.99
C PHE A 135 17.87 32.93 -40.76
N GLU A 136 18.80 33.87 -40.59
CA GLU A 136 18.51 35.29 -40.33
C GLU A 136 17.66 35.89 -41.46
N GLY A 137 16.38 36.16 -41.18
CA GLY A 137 15.40 36.72 -42.12
C GLY A 137 14.25 35.80 -42.53
N MET A 138 14.18 34.55 -42.09
CA MET A 138 12.94 33.75 -42.21
C MET A 138 11.95 34.13 -41.09
N VAL A 139 10.66 34.23 -41.43
CA VAL A 139 9.58 34.51 -40.47
C VAL A 139 8.74 33.24 -40.27
N ASP A 140 8.52 32.87 -39.02
CA ASP A 140 7.57 31.81 -38.66
C ASP A 140 6.17 32.42 -38.62
N LEU A 141 5.21 31.82 -39.32
CA LEU A 141 3.85 32.32 -39.39
C LEU A 141 3.10 31.96 -38.10
N PRO A 142 2.74 32.93 -37.23
CA PRO A 142 2.01 32.59 -36.01
C PRO A 142 0.61 32.08 -36.36
N LEU A 143 0.23 30.94 -35.79
CA LEU A 143 -1.11 30.35 -35.98
C LEU A 143 -2.25 31.35 -35.65
N ALA A 144 -1.97 32.30 -34.75
CA ALA A 144 -2.85 33.41 -34.39
C ALA A 144 -3.29 34.27 -35.58
N GLU A 145 -2.38 34.56 -36.52
CA GLU A 145 -2.67 35.41 -37.68
C GLU A 145 -3.56 34.68 -38.69
N ILE A 146 -3.45 33.34 -38.77
CA ILE A 146 -4.35 32.52 -39.60
C ILE A 146 -5.78 32.57 -39.04
N THR A 147 -5.95 32.41 -37.72
CA THR A 147 -7.27 32.52 -37.06
C THR A 147 -7.87 33.92 -37.28
N ARG A 148 -7.07 34.98 -37.12
CA ARG A 148 -7.51 36.36 -37.34
C ARG A 148 -7.97 36.58 -38.78
N GLU A 149 -7.19 36.14 -39.77
CA GLU A 149 -7.53 36.26 -41.18
C GLU A 149 -8.84 35.51 -41.52
N ILE A 150 -9.05 34.31 -40.96
CA ILE A 150 -10.33 33.59 -41.10
C ILE A 150 -11.48 34.46 -40.55
N THR A 151 -11.34 35.02 -39.35
CA THR A 151 -12.40 35.83 -38.74
C THR A 151 -12.65 37.15 -39.48
N ASP A 152 -11.61 37.80 -40.01
CA ASP A 152 -11.71 39.03 -40.79
C ASP A 152 -12.43 38.79 -42.13
N GLN A 153 -12.13 37.66 -42.79
CA GLN A 153 -12.87 37.24 -43.99
C GLN A 153 -14.34 36.99 -43.69
N MET A 154 -14.66 36.42 -42.52
CA MET A 154 -16.03 36.21 -42.08
C MET A 154 -16.75 37.52 -41.75
N GLN A 155 -16.10 38.48 -41.11
CA GLN A 155 -16.66 39.82 -40.90
C GLN A 155 -17.04 40.53 -42.21
N ALA A 156 -16.26 40.31 -43.27
CA ALA A 156 -16.47 40.89 -44.59
C ALA A 156 -17.58 40.21 -45.42
N GLN A 157 -18.11 39.06 -44.96
CA GLN A 157 -19.20 38.37 -45.66
C GLN A 157 -20.50 39.17 -45.62
N LYS A 158 -21.21 39.24 -46.75
CA LYS A 158 -22.45 40.02 -46.91
C LYS A 158 -23.52 39.66 -45.86
N GLN A 159 -23.52 38.41 -45.40
CA GLN A 159 -24.39 37.85 -44.38
C GLN A 159 -24.12 38.42 -42.98
N PHE A 160 -22.90 38.88 -42.69
CA PHE A 160 -22.44 39.30 -41.36
C PHE A 160 -22.09 40.79 -41.27
N THR A 161 -21.77 41.46 -42.39
CA THR A 161 -21.29 42.86 -42.41
C THR A 161 -22.25 43.88 -41.77
N ASN A 162 -23.56 43.63 -41.79
CA ASN A 162 -24.57 44.56 -41.25
C ASN A 162 -25.12 44.15 -39.87
N SER A 163 -24.56 43.11 -39.24
CA SER A 163 -25.02 42.56 -37.97
C SER A 163 -24.01 42.87 -36.86
N PRO A 164 -24.29 43.83 -35.96
CA PRO A 164 -23.40 44.12 -34.84
C PRO A 164 -23.07 42.89 -33.97
N PRO A 165 -24.01 41.96 -33.68
CA PRO A 165 -23.68 40.72 -32.96
C PRO A 165 -22.71 39.82 -33.72
N ALA A 166 -22.88 39.67 -35.03
CA ALA A 166 -21.98 38.84 -35.83
C ALA A 166 -20.56 39.44 -35.88
N GLN A 167 -20.45 40.77 -35.99
CA GLN A 167 -19.16 41.46 -35.92
C GLN A 167 -18.45 41.21 -34.59
N ALA A 168 -19.19 41.32 -33.47
CA ALA A 168 -18.64 41.06 -32.14
C ALA A 168 -18.17 39.60 -31.96
N ILE A 169 -18.92 38.60 -32.45
CA ILE A 169 -18.49 37.18 -32.36
C ILE A 169 -17.17 36.96 -33.10
N TRP A 170 -17.07 37.42 -34.35
CA TRP A 170 -15.86 37.25 -35.14
C TRP A 170 -14.69 38.06 -34.59
N GLU A 171 -14.92 39.27 -34.08
CA GLU A 171 -13.89 40.09 -33.41
C GLU A 171 -13.37 39.39 -32.15
N THR A 172 -14.24 38.84 -31.29
CA THR A 172 -13.85 38.10 -30.09
C THR A 172 -13.06 36.83 -30.43
N LEU A 173 -13.50 36.03 -31.42
CA LEU A 173 -12.76 34.84 -31.85
C LEU A 173 -11.39 35.17 -32.47
N GLY A 174 -11.25 36.32 -33.15
CA GLY A 174 -10.01 36.75 -33.82
C GLY A 174 -9.04 37.54 -32.94
N SER A 175 -9.43 37.93 -31.73
CA SER A 175 -8.64 38.81 -30.86
C SER A 175 -8.56 38.40 -29.39
N ASP A 176 -9.67 38.04 -28.74
CA ASP A 176 -9.70 37.70 -27.31
C ASP A 176 -9.53 36.19 -27.07
N LEU A 177 -10.03 35.35 -28.00
CA LEU A 177 -10.04 33.88 -27.87
C LEU A 177 -9.26 33.16 -28.99
N TYR A 178 -8.42 33.88 -29.74
CA TYR A 178 -7.75 33.36 -30.95
C TYR A 178 -6.81 32.16 -30.69
N ASP A 179 -6.28 32.02 -29.47
CA ASP A 179 -5.38 30.95 -29.05
C ASP A 179 -6.11 29.80 -28.32
N ARG A 180 -7.41 29.94 -28.07
CA ARG A 180 -8.22 28.98 -27.31
C ARG A 180 -8.82 27.86 -28.17
N PHE A 181 -8.84 28.03 -29.49
CA PHE A 181 -9.46 27.08 -30.42
C PHE A 181 -8.49 26.70 -31.54
N GLU A 182 -8.55 25.44 -31.97
CA GLU A 182 -7.78 24.97 -33.12
C GLU A 182 -8.31 25.59 -34.43
N ILE A 183 -7.41 25.95 -35.35
CA ILE A 183 -7.76 26.56 -36.64
C ILE A 183 -8.81 25.73 -37.42
N PRO A 184 -8.72 24.37 -37.50
CA PRO A 184 -9.74 23.57 -38.15
C PRO A 184 -11.14 23.71 -37.53
N ALA A 185 -11.23 23.85 -36.20
CA ALA A 185 -12.50 24.04 -35.49
C ALA A 185 -13.09 25.42 -35.82
N VAL A 186 -12.26 26.46 -35.87
CA VAL A 186 -12.68 27.82 -36.26
C VAL A 186 -13.17 27.86 -37.71
N ALA A 187 -12.48 27.18 -38.63
CA ALA A 187 -12.86 27.10 -40.04
C ALA A 187 -14.14 26.26 -40.27
N ASP A 188 -14.29 25.14 -39.55
CA ASP A 188 -15.49 24.32 -39.59
C ASP A 188 -16.71 25.08 -39.04
N TYR A 189 -16.56 25.79 -37.92
CA TYR A 189 -17.57 26.71 -37.43
C TYR A 189 -17.89 27.80 -38.45
N ALA A 190 -16.88 28.50 -38.97
CA ALA A 190 -17.05 29.58 -39.95
C ALA A 190 -17.84 29.13 -41.19
N THR A 191 -17.47 28.02 -41.81
CA THR A 191 -18.17 27.49 -42.98
C THR A 191 -19.57 26.97 -42.65
N SER A 192 -19.75 26.32 -41.49
CA SER A 192 -21.06 25.85 -41.05
C SER A 192 -22.07 26.97 -40.80
N THR A 193 -21.61 28.18 -40.46
CA THR A 193 -22.49 29.35 -40.23
C THR A 193 -23.02 29.97 -41.53
N LEU A 194 -22.46 29.65 -42.70
CA LEU A 194 -22.93 30.18 -43.98
C LEU A 194 -24.11 29.37 -44.51
N LYS A 195 -25.33 29.88 -44.30
CA LYS A 195 -26.57 29.22 -44.75
C LYS A 195 -27.17 29.91 -45.99
N GLU A 196 -28.14 29.26 -46.65
CA GLU A 196 -28.80 29.77 -47.86
C GLU A 196 -29.52 31.13 -47.68
N SER A 197 -29.80 31.52 -46.43
CA SER A 197 -30.43 32.80 -46.10
C SER A 197 -29.61 33.59 -45.08
N GLU A 198 -29.70 34.92 -45.15
CA GLU A 198 -29.05 35.84 -44.20
C GLU A 198 -29.49 35.56 -42.76
N GLN A 199 -30.80 35.40 -42.52
CA GLN A 199 -31.32 35.06 -41.19
C GLN A 199 -30.82 33.68 -40.72
N GLY A 200 -30.81 32.67 -41.59
CA GLY A 200 -30.29 31.35 -41.23
C GLY A 200 -28.80 31.36 -40.90
N SER A 201 -28.03 32.27 -41.50
CA SER A 201 -26.60 32.43 -41.19
C SER A 201 -26.41 33.12 -39.82
N LEU A 202 -27.27 34.09 -39.50
CA LEU A 202 -27.27 34.74 -38.19
C LEU A 202 -27.70 33.81 -37.05
N ASP A 203 -28.71 32.96 -37.28
CA ASP A 203 -29.16 31.97 -36.30
C ASP A 203 -28.07 30.90 -36.05
N ALA A 204 -27.35 30.50 -37.10
CA ALA A 204 -26.27 29.51 -37.02
C ALA A 204 -25.08 29.95 -36.15
N LEU A 205 -24.87 31.26 -35.98
CA LEU A 205 -23.81 31.79 -35.10
C LEU A 205 -23.98 31.30 -33.65
N GLY A 206 -25.22 31.10 -33.19
CA GLY A 206 -25.49 30.58 -31.84
C GLY A 206 -25.65 29.06 -31.78
N THR A 207 -26.06 28.41 -32.87
CA THR A 207 -26.46 26.98 -32.87
C THR A 207 -25.42 26.01 -33.45
N GLU A 208 -24.29 26.51 -33.97
CA GLU A 208 -23.18 25.68 -34.45
C GLU A 208 -21.95 25.79 -33.53
N LEU A 209 -22.08 26.38 -32.34
CA LEU A 209 -20.97 26.62 -31.40
C LEU A 209 -20.31 25.33 -30.89
N TYR A 210 -21.01 24.20 -30.89
CA TYR A 210 -20.43 22.90 -30.55
C TYR A 210 -19.22 22.52 -31.43
N ARG A 211 -19.13 23.06 -32.66
CA ARG A 211 -17.96 22.89 -33.55
C ARG A 211 -16.71 23.60 -33.02
N LEU A 212 -16.89 24.63 -32.19
CA LEU A 212 -15.84 25.27 -31.40
C LEU A 212 -15.67 24.62 -30.02
N ARG A 213 -16.31 23.46 -29.76
CA ARG A 213 -16.41 22.85 -28.42
C ARG A 213 -17.04 23.78 -27.37
N LEU A 214 -18.03 24.58 -27.77
CA LEU A 214 -18.82 25.42 -26.88
C LEU A 214 -20.27 24.92 -26.82
N PHE A 215 -21.00 25.17 -25.72
CA PHE A 215 -22.44 24.90 -25.71
C PHE A 215 -23.15 25.82 -26.70
N ASN A 216 -24.21 25.31 -27.33
CA ASN A 216 -25.03 26.14 -28.22
C ASN A 216 -25.66 27.31 -27.43
N ASP A 217 -25.55 28.52 -27.96
CA ASP A 217 -26.06 29.73 -27.33
C ASP A 217 -26.88 30.56 -28.34
N PRO A 218 -28.18 30.24 -28.51
CA PRO A 218 -29.10 31.05 -29.31
C PRO A 218 -29.28 32.50 -28.79
N GLY A 219 -28.75 32.80 -27.60
CA GLY A 219 -28.91 34.07 -26.91
C GLY A 219 -27.91 35.17 -27.31
N LEU A 220 -26.91 34.90 -28.16
CA LEU A 220 -25.85 35.85 -28.58
C LEU A 220 -26.35 37.03 -29.45
N ASN A 221 -27.27 37.83 -28.91
CA ASN A 221 -27.94 38.93 -29.63
C ASN A 221 -27.46 40.33 -29.22
N ASN A 222 -26.78 40.46 -28.08
CA ASN A 222 -26.28 41.73 -27.56
C ASN A 222 -24.77 41.84 -27.75
N PRO A 223 -24.27 42.70 -28.67
CA PRO A 223 -22.84 42.82 -28.96
C PRO A 223 -21.97 43.09 -27.74
N ASP A 224 -22.48 43.86 -26.77
CA ASP A 224 -21.73 44.26 -25.57
C ASP A 224 -21.51 43.10 -24.59
N GLU A 225 -22.30 42.02 -24.67
CA GLU A 225 -22.23 40.85 -23.78
C GLU A 225 -21.55 39.63 -24.44
N ILE A 226 -21.32 39.68 -25.76
CA ILE A 226 -20.79 38.54 -26.53
C ILE A 226 -19.38 38.11 -26.09
N PRO A 227 -18.42 39.03 -25.82
CA PRO A 227 -17.10 38.62 -25.32
C PRO A 227 -17.19 37.84 -24.01
N ASP A 228 -17.90 38.40 -23.02
CA ASP A 228 -18.09 37.78 -21.70
C ASP A 228 -18.84 36.44 -21.82
N ARG A 229 -19.89 36.36 -22.66
CA ARG A 229 -20.67 35.12 -22.83
C ARG A 229 -19.90 34.00 -23.52
N LEU A 230 -19.06 34.30 -24.51
CA LEU A 230 -18.21 33.29 -25.14
C LEU A 230 -17.12 32.81 -24.19
N SER A 231 -16.56 33.71 -23.36
CA SER A 231 -15.63 33.35 -22.29
C SER A 231 -16.30 32.49 -21.22
N ASP A 232 -17.46 32.91 -20.69
CA ASP A 232 -18.22 32.16 -19.68
C ASP A 232 -18.65 30.78 -20.20
N ASN A 233 -18.99 30.67 -21.48
CA ASN A 233 -19.35 29.41 -22.12
C ASN A 233 -18.13 28.48 -22.21
N LEU A 234 -16.96 29.01 -22.58
CA LEU A 234 -15.70 28.25 -22.56
C LEU A 234 -15.36 27.79 -21.14
N ASP A 235 -15.46 28.67 -20.16
CA ASP A 235 -15.21 28.34 -18.74
C ASP A 235 -16.22 27.29 -18.23
N LEU A 236 -17.48 27.37 -18.67
CA LEU A 236 -18.51 26.40 -18.32
C LEU A 236 -18.25 25.04 -18.96
N VAL A 237 -17.80 24.99 -20.22
CA VAL A 237 -17.38 23.72 -20.86
C VAL A 237 -16.18 23.12 -20.14
N LEU A 238 -15.16 23.92 -19.80
CA LEU A 238 -13.99 23.47 -19.04
C LEU A 238 -14.36 22.96 -17.65
N ARG A 239 -15.34 23.62 -17.01
CA ARG A 239 -15.91 23.17 -15.74
C ARG A 239 -16.69 21.86 -15.85
N VAL A 240 -17.35 21.62 -16.99
CA VAL A 240 -18.04 20.35 -17.25
C VAL A 240 -17.05 19.27 -17.66
N SER A 241 -15.95 19.57 -18.36
CA SER A 241 -14.91 18.58 -18.67
C SER A 241 -14.09 18.20 -17.43
N HIS A 242 -14.10 19.03 -16.39
CA HIS A 242 -13.44 18.81 -15.11
C HIS A 242 -14.40 19.05 -13.93
N MET A 243 -15.46 18.26 -13.83
CA MET A 243 -16.47 18.47 -12.80
C MET A 243 -15.94 18.20 -11.39
N SER A 244 -16.08 19.19 -10.51
CA SER A 244 -15.91 19.00 -9.07
C SER A 244 -17.05 18.16 -8.47
N ASN A 245 -16.84 17.51 -7.33
CA ASN A 245 -17.93 16.80 -6.63
C ASN A 245 -19.07 17.73 -6.18
N ARG A 246 -18.77 19.01 -5.90
CA ARG A 246 -19.77 20.06 -5.71
C ARG A 246 -20.62 20.28 -6.97
N ASP A 247 -20.02 20.21 -8.15
CA ASP A 247 -20.71 20.32 -9.42
C ASP A 247 -21.54 19.07 -9.75
N ARG A 248 -21.02 17.87 -9.43
CA ARG A 248 -21.79 16.62 -9.48
C ARG A 248 -23.01 16.66 -8.53
N ARG A 249 -22.86 17.24 -7.34
CA ARG A 249 -23.98 17.52 -6.41
C ARG A 249 -24.95 18.55 -6.99
N ARG A 250 -24.50 19.57 -7.74
CA ARG A 250 -25.38 20.53 -8.43
C ARG A 250 -26.18 19.86 -9.54
N LEU A 251 -25.56 18.98 -10.34
CA LEU A 251 -26.25 18.16 -11.33
C LEU A 251 -27.40 17.38 -10.68
N THR A 252 -27.12 16.60 -9.62
CA THR A 252 -28.13 15.82 -8.90
C THR A 252 -29.22 16.70 -8.27
N ASN A 253 -28.84 17.81 -7.64
CA ASN A 253 -29.79 18.73 -7.04
C ASN A 253 -30.68 19.42 -8.08
N SER A 254 -30.17 19.67 -9.29
CA SER A 254 -30.94 20.31 -10.35
C SER A 254 -32.13 19.45 -10.82
N VAL A 255 -31.97 18.12 -10.82
CA VAL A 255 -33.04 17.15 -11.14
C VAL A 255 -34.12 17.16 -10.05
N THR A 256 -33.73 17.22 -8.78
CA THR A 256 -34.69 17.19 -7.66
C THR A 256 -35.49 18.49 -7.46
N LYS A 257 -35.08 19.59 -8.10
CA LYS A 257 -35.66 20.93 -7.89
C LYS A 257 -36.66 21.37 -8.96
N VAL A 258 -36.84 20.57 -10.02
CA VAL A 258 -37.82 20.83 -11.07
C VAL A 258 -39.11 20.04 -10.82
N ASP A 259 -40.24 20.56 -11.32
CA ASP A 259 -41.54 19.88 -11.22
C ASP A 259 -41.54 18.57 -12.04
N ASP A 260 -42.42 17.62 -11.72
CA ASP A 260 -42.48 16.28 -12.38
C ASP A 260 -42.59 16.35 -13.91
N SER A 261 -43.09 17.46 -14.47
CA SER A 261 -43.19 17.66 -15.93
C SER A 261 -41.88 18.06 -16.61
N GLU A 262 -40.88 18.54 -15.87
CA GLU A 262 -39.58 19.03 -16.38
C GLU A 262 -38.42 18.12 -15.95
N ARG A 263 -38.70 17.12 -15.10
CA ARG A 263 -37.71 16.22 -14.53
C ARG A 263 -37.05 15.32 -15.58
N GLU A 264 -37.82 14.77 -16.50
CA GLU A 264 -37.30 13.88 -17.55
C GLU A 264 -36.34 14.61 -18.51
N GLU A 265 -36.66 15.85 -18.90
CA GLU A 265 -35.78 16.69 -19.72
C GLU A 265 -34.50 17.09 -18.96
N ARG A 266 -34.61 17.30 -17.64
CA ARG A 266 -33.47 17.63 -16.76
C ARG A 266 -32.55 16.42 -16.55
N GLU A 267 -33.11 15.22 -16.39
CA GLU A 267 -32.36 13.96 -16.28
C GLU A 267 -31.57 13.67 -17.57
N GLN A 268 -32.20 13.86 -18.74
CA GLN A 268 -31.53 13.71 -20.04
C GLN A 268 -30.38 14.71 -20.22
N SER A 269 -30.57 15.96 -19.81
CA SER A 269 -29.53 17.00 -19.91
C SER A 269 -28.34 16.69 -18.98
N VAL A 270 -28.61 16.21 -17.76
CA VAL A 270 -27.57 15.79 -16.81
C VAL A 270 -26.80 14.55 -17.31
N ALA A 271 -27.50 13.56 -17.90
CA ALA A 271 -26.87 12.39 -18.48
C ALA A 271 -25.93 12.76 -19.64
N LYS A 272 -26.34 13.68 -20.53
CA LYS A 272 -25.49 14.20 -21.61
C LYS A 272 -24.26 14.94 -21.07
N LEU A 273 -24.40 15.74 -20.01
CA LEU A 273 -23.27 16.44 -19.39
C LEU A 273 -22.26 15.48 -18.76
N ARG A 274 -22.71 14.41 -18.10
CA ARG A 274 -21.84 13.34 -17.58
C ARG A 274 -21.14 12.59 -18.70
N ARG A 275 -21.87 12.24 -19.75
CA ARG A 275 -21.29 11.58 -20.93
C ARG A 275 -20.23 12.46 -21.61
N PHE A 276 -20.47 13.76 -21.73
CA PHE A 276 -19.48 14.70 -22.27
C PHE A 276 -18.22 14.79 -21.39
N GLU A 277 -18.37 14.83 -20.05
CA GLU A 277 -17.23 14.83 -19.12
C GLU A 277 -16.36 13.58 -19.25
N ARG A 278 -16.99 12.40 -19.39
CA ARG A 278 -16.29 11.12 -19.52
C ARG A 278 -15.64 10.92 -20.89
N THR A 279 -16.34 11.26 -21.97
CA THR A 279 -15.94 10.90 -23.34
C THR A 279 -15.20 12.01 -24.09
N GLY A 280 -15.36 13.28 -23.69
CA GLY A 280 -14.85 14.44 -24.43
C GLY A 280 -15.49 14.66 -25.81
N ASP A 281 -16.57 13.94 -26.14
CA ASP A 281 -17.21 14.00 -27.46
C ASP A 281 -18.01 15.30 -27.65
N SER A 282 -17.49 16.20 -28.50
CA SER A 282 -18.11 17.49 -28.79
C SER A 282 -19.46 17.40 -29.51
N GLU A 283 -19.83 16.27 -30.13
CA GLU A 283 -21.17 16.12 -30.73
C GLU A 283 -22.28 16.18 -29.67
N ILE A 284 -21.98 15.78 -28.43
CA ILE A 284 -22.93 15.85 -27.31
C ILE A 284 -23.31 17.30 -26.98
N LEU A 285 -22.39 18.25 -27.18
CA LEU A 285 -22.63 19.67 -26.92
C LEU A 285 -23.66 20.28 -27.88
N ALA A 286 -23.90 19.67 -29.05
CA ALA A 286 -24.88 20.15 -30.03
C ALA A 286 -26.32 20.12 -29.49
N ASP A 287 -26.58 19.20 -28.56
CA ASP A 287 -27.88 18.95 -27.95
C ASP A 287 -28.13 19.73 -26.65
N LEU A 288 -27.16 20.54 -26.21
CA LEU A 288 -27.18 21.26 -24.94
C LEU A 288 -27.02 22.77 -25.17
N THR A 289 -27.79 23.60 -24.46
CA THR A 289 -27.63 25.05 -24.55
C THR A 289 -26.91 25.66 -23.35
N TYR A 290 -26.15 26.74 -23.58
CA TYR A 290 -25.42 27.46 -22.53
C TYR A 290 -26.31 27.84 -21.35
N ASN A 291 -27.53 28.32 -21.61
CA ASN A 291 -28.44 28.75 -20.54
C ASN A 291 -28.96 27.56 -19.71
N GLU A 292 -29.28 26.42 -20.34
CA GLU A 292 -29.71 25.21 -19.64
C GLU A 292 -28.60 24.70 -18.71
N VAL A 293 -27.36 24.63 -19.22
CA VAL A 293 -26.21 24.17 -18.43
C VAL A 293 -25.87 25.18 -17.33
N ASN A 294 -25.86 26.48 -17.64
CA ASN A 294 -25.58 27.52 -16.64
C ASN A 294 -26.65 27.54 -15.54
N GLU A 295 -27.93 27.28 -15.85
CA GLU A 295 -29.00 27.15 -14.85
C GLU A 295 -28.74 25.96 -13.91
N ILE A 296 -28.37 24.81 -14.47
CA ILE A 296 -28.01 23.61 -13.69
C ILE A 296 -26.87 23.92 -12.71
N PHE A 297 -25.83 24.62 -13.18
CA PHE A 297 -24.63 24.93 -12.39
C PHE A 297 -24.78 26.18 -11.48
N SER A 298 -25.77 27.04 -11.70
CA SER A 298 -26.04 28.23 -10.86
C SER A 298 -27.02 27.96 -9.70
N THR A 299 -27.55 26.74 -9.60
CA THR A 299 -28.53 26.39 -8.56
C THR A 299 -27.85 26.33 -7.17
N SER A 300 -27.94 27.41 -6.39
CA SER A 300 -27.31 27.50 -5.05
C SER A 300 -27.82 26.44 -4.08
N GLY A 301 -26.90 25.79 -3.36
CA GLY A 301 -27.20 24.87 -2.27
C GLY A 301 -27.80 25.60 -1.07
N GLN A 302 -29.12 25.56 -0.91
CA GLN A 302 -29.69 25.56 0.43
C GLN A 302 -29.70 24.11 0.90
N SER A 303 -29.08 23.86 2.05
CA SER A 303 -29.18 22.58 2.75
C SER A 303 -30.66 22.24 2.92
N SER A 304 -31.20 21.40 2.04
CA SER A 304 -32.38 20.66 2.39
C SER A 304 -31.96 19.79 3.57
N GLN A 305 -32.61 20.00 4.72
CA GLN A 305 -32.66 18.98 5.73
C GLN A 305 -33.26 17.75 5.05
N ARG A 306 -32.40 16.88 4.49
CA ARG A 306 -32.76 15.49 4.32
C ARG A 306 -33.13 15.02 5.72
N ARG A 307 -34.39 14.63 5.88
CA ARG A 307 -34.67 13.57 6.84
C ARG A 307 -33.70 12.47 6.47
N SER A 308 -32.80 12.14 7.38
CA SER A 308 -32.03 10.91 7.31
C SER A 308 -33.05 9.77 7.31
N THR A 309 -33.47 9.33 6.14
CA THR A 309 -33.49 7.90 5.92
C THR A 309 -32.03 7.54 5.78
N THR A 310 -31.46 7.14 6.92
CA THR A 310 -30.19 6.45 6.98
C THR A 310 -30.37 5.20 6.11
N SER A 311 -30.07 5.27 4.81
CA SER A 311 -29.76 4.05 4.07
C SER A 311 -28.34 3.71 4.51
N THR A 312 -28.24 2.78 5.44
CA THR A 312 -26.96 2.18 5.82
C THR A 312 -26.46 1.50 4.55
N ARG A 313 -25.45 2.08 3.91
CA ARG A 313 -24.77 1.43 2.78
C ARG A 313 -23.98 0.28 3.37
N ARG A 314 -24.19 -0.93 2.85
CA ARG A 314 -23.54 -2.15 3.31
C ARG A 314 -22.60 -2.66 2.24
N ASP A 315 -21.45 -3.19 2.66
CA ASP A 315 -20.58 -3.99 1.80
C ASP A 315 -21.34 -5.21 1.27
N VAL A 316 -21.07 -5.59 0.02
CA VAL A 316 -21.79 -6.65 -0.69
C VAL A 316 -21.55 -8.02 -0.05
N GLU A 317 -20.33 -8.30 0.41
CA GLU A 317 -19.99 -9.60 0.98
C GLU A 317 -20.56 -9.74 2.40
N SER A 318 -20.41 -8.72 3.25
CA SER A 318 -21.04 -8.71 4.59
C SER A 318 -22.56 -8.89 4.52
N ALA A 319 -23.23 -8.19 3.60
CA ALA A 319 -24.67 -8.31 3.42
C ALA A 319 -25.09 -9.69 2.88
N SER A 320 -24.26 -10.29 2.02
CA SER A 320 -24.50 -11.65 1.51
C SER A 320 -24.45 -12.68 2.63
N VAL A 321 -23.47 -12.57 3.52
CA VAL A 321 -23.35 -13.43 4.71
C VAL A 321 -24.54 -13.24 5.66
N GLU A 322 -24.95 -12.00 5.90
CA GLU A 322 -26.13 -11.70 6.73
C GLU A 322 -27.40 -12.34 6.16
N ALA A 323 -27.61 -12.23 4.85
CA ALA A 323 -28.78 -12.83 4.19
C ALA A 323 -28.84 -14.36 4.33
N VAL A 324 -27.69 -15.06 4.33
CA VAL A 324 -27.63 -16.51 4.56
C VAL A 324 -28.09 -16.87 5.97
N PHE A 325 -27.70 -16.08 6.96
CA PHE A 325 -28.07 -16.29 8.37
C PHE A 325 -29.52 -15.95 8.68
N ASP A 326 -30.10 -15.02 7.92
CA ASP A 326 -31.51 -14.60 8.01
C ASP A 326 -32.45 -15.48 7.17
N ASP A 327 -31.94 -16.52 6.49
CA ASP A 327 -32.68 -17.39 5.58
C ASP A 327 -33.35 -16.62 4.41
N ASN A 328 -32.76 -15.50 3.97
CA ASN A 328 -33.24 -14.68 2.85
C ASN A 328 -32.78 -15.23 1.48
N ASN A 329 -32.93 -16.54 1.26
CA ASN A 329 -32.41 -17.21 0.06
C ASN A 329 -33.03 -16.67 -1.24
N GLU A 330 -34.32 -16.33 -1.27
CA GLU A 330 -34.98 -15.78 -2.46
C GLU A 330 -34.35 -14.45 -2.91
N GLU A 331 -33.87 -13.65 -1.95
CA GLU A 331 -33.23 -12.36 -2.21
C GLU A 331 -31.78 -12.55 -2.69
N LEU A 332 -31.05 -13.49 -2.07
CA LEU A 332 -29.71 -13.88 -2.54
C LEU A 332 -29.74 -14.45 -3.97
N GLU A 333 -30.68 -15.33 -4.28
CA GLU A 333 -30.88 -15.86 -5.64
C GLU A 333 -31.12 -14.73 -6.64
N ARG A 334 -32.01 -13.78 -6.31
CA ARG A 334 -32.31 -12.63 -7.16
C ARG A 334 -31.08 -11.74 -7.40
N LEU A 335 -30.35 -11.40 -6.34
CA LEU A 335 -29.15 -10.57 -6.46
C LEU A 335 -28.09 -11.27 -7.30
N SER A 336 -27.89 -12.56 -7.07
CA SER A 336 -26.93 -13.39 -7.78
C SER A 336 -27.24 -13.48 -9.29
N GLU A 337 -28.53 -13.65 -9.65
CA GLU A 337 -28.98 -13.65 -11.05
C GLU A 337 -28.79 -12.28 -11.75
N GLU A 338 -29.08 -11.18 -11.05
CA GLU A 338 -29.00 -9.84 -11.61
C GLU A 338 -27.57 -9.26 -11.66
N PHE A 339 -26.66 -9.75 -10.81
CA PHE A 339 -25.35 -9.14 -10.60
C PHE A 339 -24.49 -9.09 -11.87
N ASP A 340 -24.30 -10.23 -12.55
CA ASP A 340 -23.43 -10.30 -13.73
C ASP A 340 -23.97 -9.45 -14.89
N ASP A 341 -25.29 -9.36 -15.03
CA ASP A 341 -25.94 -8.56 -16.06
C ASP A 341 -25.79 -7.06 -15.77
N GLN A 342 -26.01 -6.64 -14.52
CA GLN A 342 -25.81 -5.24 -14.12
C GLN A 342 -24.34 -4.82 -14.15
N TYR A 343 -23.41 -5.71 -13.78
CA TYR A 343 -21.98 -5.44 -13.87
C TYR A 343 -21.57 -5.22 -15.34
N ARG A 344 -22.02 -6.08 -16.26
CA ARG A 344 -21.73 -5.91 -17.69
C ARG A 344 -22.38 -4.65 -18.26
N GLU A 345 -23.63 -4.35 -17.90
CA GLU A 345 -24.31 -3.11 -18.31
C GLU A 345 -23.53 -1.89 -17.82
N ALA A 346 -23.07 -1.89 -16.57
CA ALA A 346 -22.23 -0.83 -16.03
C ALA A 346 -20.88 -0.68 -16.76
N VAL A 347 -20.22 -1.79 -17.10
CA VAL A 347 -18.99 -1.76 -17.92
C VAL A 347 -19.27 -1.20 -19.32
N GLU A 348 -20.38 -1.57 -19.96
CA GLU A 348 -20.78 -1.04 -21.28
C GLU A 348 -21.16 0.44 -21.23
N GLU A 349 -21.75 0.90 -20.13
CA GLU A 349 -22.14 2.29 -19.89
C GLU A 349 -21.03 3.16 -19.25
N GLU A 350 -19.84 2.58 -19.03
CA GLU A 350 -18.70 3.22 -18.35
C GLU A 350 -19.12 3.82 -17.00
N GLU A 351 -19.87 3.04 -16.21
CA GLU A 351 -20.27 3.35 -14.84
C GLU A 351 -19.30 2.71 -13.84
N ASN A 352 -18.76 3.51 -12.94
CA ASN A 352 -17.77 3.04 -11.96
C ASN A 352 -18.41 2.41 -10.71
N ARG A 353 -19.74 2.38 -10.62
CA ARG A 353 -20.48 1.92 -9.45
C ARG A 353 -21.91 1.58 -9.78
N VAL A 354 -22.41 0.48 -9.22
CA VAL A 354 -23.79 0.03 -9.31
C VAL A 354 -24.40 0.00 -7.92
N ASP A 355 -25.66 0.47 -7.79
CA ASP A 355 -26.44 0.34 -6.56
C ASP A 355 -27.61 -0.65 -6.81
N MET A 356 -27.64 -1.78 -6.11
CA MET A 356 -28.71 -2.79 -6.16
C MET A 356 -29.69 -2.63 -4.99
N GLU A 357 -30.97 -2.87 -5.22
CA GLU A 357 -31.95 -3.01 -4.12
C GLU A 357 -31.64 -4.28 -3.32
N PHE A 358 -31.77 -4.25 -2.00
CA PHE A 358 -31.58 -5.41 -1.12
C PHE A 358 -32.87 -5.69 -0.33
N THR A 359 -32.92 -5.31 0.94
CA THR A 359 -34.11 -5.49 1.77
C THR A 359 -34.67 -4.15 2.28
N GLY A 360 -35.97 -3.91 2.02
CA GLY A 360 -36.64 -2.70 2.50
C GLY A 360 -36.19 -1.43 1.78
N ASP A 361 -35.60 -0.48 2.52
CA ASP A 361 -35.01 0.76 1.97
C ASP A 361 -33.46 0.66 1.84
N GLU A 362 -32.88 -0.53 2.05
CA GLU A 362 -31.43 -0.76 1.98
C GLU A 362 -30.97 -1.04 0.54
N GLN A 363 -29.81 -0.51 0.19
CA GLN A 363 -29.16 -0.73 -1.11
C GLN A 363 -27.75 -1.29 -0.89
N LEU A 364 -27.39 -2.28 -1.71
CA LEU A 364 -26.01 -2.73 -1.87
C LEU A 364 -25.34 -1.90 -2.94
N ALA A 365 -24.06 -1.63 -2.76
CA ALA A 365 -23.29 -0.91 -3.76
C ALA A 365 -21.95 -1.60 -3.99
N PHE A 366 -21.59 -1.76 -5.26
CA PHE A 366 -20.28 -2.25 -5.64
C PHE A 366 -19.65 -1.35 -6.68
N ASP A 367 -18.33 -1.25 -6.62
CA ASP A 367 -17.54 -0.52 -7.60
C ASP A 367 -17.27 -1.41 -8.83
N VAL A 368 -17.17 -0.77 -9.98
CA VAL A 368 -16.95 -1.43 -11.28
C VAL A 368 -15.67 -0.88 -11.88
N ASN A 369 -14.78 -1.80 -12.26
CA ASN A 369 -13.51 -1.50 -12.91
C ASN A 369 -13.50 -2.13 -14.30
N ASP A 370 -13.88 -1.33 -15.29
CA ASP A 370 -13.98 -1.72 -16.70
C ASP A 370 -12.62 -2.12 -17.30
N ASP A 371 -11.58 -1.34 -17.03
CA ASP A 371 -10.20 -1.63 -17.43
C ASP A 371 -9.76 -3.02 -16.95
N LEU A 372 -9.98 -3.32 -15.66
CA LEU A 372 -9.66 -4.63 -15.07
C LEU A 372 -10.53 -5.76 -15.66
N TYR A 373 -11.83 -5.51 -15.86
CA TYR A 373 -12.74 -6.49 -16.45
C TYR A 373 -12.27 -6.90 -17.86
N TYR A 374 -12.04 -5.93 -18.76
CA TYR A 374 -11.56 -6.22 -20.12
C TYR A 374 -10.18 -6.86 -20.13
N PHE A 375 -9.31 -6.48 -19.19
CA PHE A 375 -8.01 -7.11 -19.01
C PHE A 375 -8.15 -8.60 -18.66
N ILE A 376 -8.95 -8.95 -17.65
CA ILE A 376 -9.15 -10.35 -17.24
C ILE A 376 -9.87 -11.13 -18.35
N GLU A 377 -10.94 -10.59 -18.94
CA GLU A 377 -11.69 -11.22 -20.05
C GLU A 377 -10.77 -11.54 -21.24
N HIS A 378 -9.76 -10.71 -21.50
CA HIS A 378 -8.79 -10.98 -22.57
C HIS A 378 -7.96 -12.24 -22.31
N PHE A 379 -7.51 -12.47 -21.07
CA PHE A 379 -6.59 -13.57 -20.73
C PHE A 379 -7.31 -14.84 -20.25
N VAL A 380 -8.53 -14.71 -19.74
CA VAL A 380 -9.30 -15.77 -19.08
C VAL A 380 -10.57 -16.05 -19.90
N THR A 381 -10.50 -17.09 -20.73
CA THR A 381 -11.62 -17.55 -21.58
C THR A 381 -11.74 -19.08 -21.53
N GLU A 382 -12.71 -19.68 -22.22
CA GLU A 382 -12.81 -21.16 -22.32
C GLU A 382 -11.51 -21.82 -22.82
N ASP A 383 -10.78 -21.15 -23.72
CA ASP A 383 -9.56 -21.68 -24.35
C ASP A 383 -8.26 -21.09 -23.79
N SER A 384 -8.33 -19.99 -23.03
CA SER A 384 -7.19 -19.23 -22.50
C SER A 384 -7.19 -19.20 -20.98
N PHE A 385 -6.12 -19.71 -20.38
CA PHE A 385 -5.95 -19.90 -18.95
C PHE A 385 -4.88 -18.93 -18.43
N GLY A 386 -5.00 -17.64 -18.77
CA GLY A 386 -3.99 -16.63 -18.44
C GLY A 386 -2.99 -16.33 -19.56
N GLY A 387 -1.88 -15.65 -19.23
CA GLY A 387 -0.86 -15.29 -20.20
C GLY A 387 0.28 -14.43 -19.67
N ILE A 388 1.17 -14.02 -20.58
CA ILE A 388 2.32 -13.14 -20.35
C ILE A 388 2.14 -11.87 -21.18
N ILE A 389 2.42 -10.72 -20.58
CA ILE A 389 2.52 -9.41 -21.22
C ILE A 389 3.98 -8.99 -21.19
N HIS A 390 4.56 -8.70 -22.36
CA HIS A 390 5.97 -8.34 -22.46
C HIS A 390 6.18 -6.83 -22.54
N ASN A 391 7.13 -6.35 -21.75
CA ASN A 391 7.61 -4.98 -21.65
C ASN A 391 6.48 -3.94 -21.44
N PRO A 392 5.59 -4.11 -20.44
CA PRO A 392 4.74 -3.00 -20.01
C PRO A 392 5.59 -1.91 -19.33
N GLU A 393 5.09 -0.68 -19.33
CA GLU A 393 5.71 0.44 -18.61
C GLU A 393 5.52 0.28 -17.10
N ASP A 394 4.29 0.04 -16.68
CA ASP A 394 3.86 -0.21 -15.31
C ASP A 394 2.57 -1.07 -15.32
N ARG A 395 2.12 -1.51 -14.14
CA ARG A 395 0.91 -2.34 -14.01
C ARG A 395 -0.37 -1.65 -14.49
N GLN A 396 -0.56 -0.36 -14.19
CA GLN A 396 -1.75 0.39 -14.62
C GLN A 396 -1.79 0.55 -16.13
N SER A 397 -0.64 0.87 -16.74
CA SER A 397 -0.44 0.92 -18.19
C SER A 397 -0.66 -0.44 -18.84
N ALA A 398 -0.24 -1.54 -18.19
CA ALA A 398 -0.52 -2.89 -18.66
C ALA A 398 -2.03 -3.18 -18.67
N ILE A 399 -2.76 -2.83 -17.62
CA ILE A 399 -4.20 -3.07 -17.51
C ILE A 399 -4.99 -2.21 -18.53
N LYS A 400 -4.60 -0.94 -18.72
CA LYS A 400 -5.28 -0.03 -19.66
C LYS A 400 -4.96 -0.30 -21.13
N ASN A 401 -3.70 -0.64 -21.42
CA ASN A 401 -3.17 -0.66 -22.79
C ASN A 401 -2.71 -2.04 -23.26
N PHE A 402 -3.10 -3.14 -22.60
CA PHE A 402 -2.66 -4.51 -22.96
C PHE A 402 -2.86 -4.86 -24.44
N GLN A 403 -3.85 -4.28 -25.11
CA GLN A 403 -4.15 -4.52 -26.53
C GLN A 403 -3.03 -4.04 -27.46
N ALA A 404 -2.26 -3.03 -27.05
CA ALA A 404 -1.13 -2.49 -27.82
C ALA A 404 0.19 -3.23 -27.51
N LEU A 405 0.22 -4.02 -26.43
CA LEU A 405 1.40 -4.74 -25.96
C LEU A 405 1.51 -6.12 -26.60
N ARG A 406 2.72 -6.69 -26.58
CA ARG A 406 2.93 -8.07 -27.03
C ARG A 406 2.47 -9.02 -25.94
N THR A 407 1.54 -9.91 -26.27
CA THR A 407 0.99 -10.89 -25.34
C THR A 407 1.19 -12.33 -25.80
N GLU A 408 1.33 -13.26 -24.85
CA GLU A 408 1.33 -14.71 -25.06
C GLU A 408 0.26 -15.35 -24.17
N LYS A 409 -0.66 -16.15 -24.72
CA LYS A 409 -1.75 -16.79 -23.97
C LYS A 409 -1.44 -18.24 -23.58
N PHE A 410 -1.88 -18.65 -22.40
CA PHE A 410 -1.75 -20.03 -21.94
C PHE A 410 -2.91 -20.86 -22.46
N GLN A 411 -2.66 -21.71 -23.45
CA GLN A 411 -3.69 -22.52 -24.12
C GLN A 411 -3.46 -24.02 -23.86
N PRO A 412 -4.17 -24.64 -22.88
CA PRO A 412 -3.96 -26.05 -22.55
C PRO A 412 -4.24 -27.00 -23.72
N ARG A 413 -5.09 -26.61 -24.68
CA ARG A 413 -5.40 -27.38 -25.90
C ARG A 413 -4.66 -26.90 -27.17
N GLY A 414 -3.70 -25.98 -27.04
CA GLY A 414 -2.86 -25.54 -28.16
C GLY A 414 -2.01 -26.69 -28.74
N GLU A 415 -1.70 -26.63 -30.03
CA GLU A 415 -0.97 -27.71 -30.73
C GLU A 415 0.41 -28.01 -30.10
N ASP A 416 1.04 -26.97 -29.54
CA ASP A 416 2.33 -27.02 -28.88
C ASP A 416 2.25 -27.16 -27.34
N SER A 417 1.05 -27.30 -26.75
CA SER A 417 0.89 -27.41 -25.30
C SER A 417 1.50 -28.71 -24.75
N SER A 418 1.99 -28.66 -23.50
CA SER A 418 2.51 -29.86 -22.83
C SER A 418 1.42 -30.92 -22.59
N PHE A 419 0.16 -30.49 -22.41
CA PHE A 419 -0.99 -31.38 -22.22
C PHE A 419 -1.29 -32.18 -23.49
N GLU A 420 -1.25 -31.55 -24.66
CA GLU A 420 -1.50 -32.24 -25.93
C GLU A 420 -0.34 -33.17 -26.31
N LYS A 421 0.90 -32.79 -25.97
CA LYS A 421 2.07 -33.68 -26.08
C LYS A 421 1.91 -34.90 -25.18
N LEU A 422 1.46 -34.74 -23.93
CA LEU A 422 1.18 -35.85 -23.02
C LEU A 422 0.05 -36.75 -23.56
N ARG A 423 -1.03 -36.18 -24.11
CA ARG A 423 -2.12 -36.93 -24.75
C ARG A 423 -1.59 -37.82 -25.88
N ARG A 424 -0.76 -37.27 -26.78
CA ARG A 424 -0.13 -38.05 -27.85
C ARG A 424 0.76 -39.17 -27.32
N VAL A 425 1.46 -38.97 -26.21
CA VAL A 425 2.23 -40.04 -25.54
C VAL A 425 1.30 -41.12 -25.01
N ALA A 426 0.19 -40.74 -24.39
CA ALA A 426 -0.80 -41.68 -23.86
C ALA A 426 -1.43 -42.52 -24.98
N GLU A 427 -1.87 -41.89 -26.07
CA GLU A 427 -2.45 -42.58 -27.23
C GLU A 427 -1.48 -43.58 -27.89
N ASN A 428 -0.19 -43.24 -27.94
CA ASN A 428 0.81 -44.09 -28.59
C ASN A 428 1.35 -45.21 -27.70
N SER A 429 1.41 -44.99 -26.38
CA SER A 429 2.06 -45.91 -25.43
C SER A 429 1.09 -46.65 -24.51
N GLY A 430 -0.14 -46.18 -24.36
CA GLY A 430 -1.12 -46.64 -23.37
C GLY A 430 -0.77 -46.25 -21.92
N LYS A 431 0.25 -45.40 -21.70
CA LYS A 431 0.62 -44.89 -20.37
C LYS A 431 -0.09 -43.57 -20.08
N PHE A 432 -0.29 -43.23 -18.81
CA PHE A 432 -0.82 -41.93 -18.37
C PHE A 432 -2.25 -41.59 -18.83
N GLU A 433 -3.02 -42.54 -19.39
CA GLU A 433 -4.40 -42.31 -19.87
C GLU A 433 -5.31 -41.73 -18.77
N ASP A 434 -5.11 -42.15 -17.53
CA ASP A 434 -5.85 -41.70 -16.36
C ASP A 434 -5.43 -40.31 -15.85
N LEU A 435 -4.21 -39.85 -16.16
CA LEU A 435 -3.79 -38.46 -15.94
C LEU A 435 -4.41 -37.55 -17.00
N VAL A 436 -4.36 -37.96 -18.27
CA VAL A 436 -5.02 -37.23 -19.38
C VAL A 436 -6.53 -37.09 -19.12
N ALA A 437 -7.19 -38.13 -18.61
CA ALA A 437 -8.61 -38.07 -18.27
C ALA A 437 -8.93 -37.06 -17.13
N SER A 438 -8.06 -36.92 -16.12
CA SER A 438 -8.26 -35.89 -15.08
C SER A 438 -7.97 -34.49 -15.60
N ILE A 439 -6.96 -34.34 -16.47
CA ILE A 439 -6.71 -33.06 -17.16
C ILE A 439 -7.93 -32.64 -17.99
N ASP A 440 -8.54 -33.57 -18.73
CA ASP A 440 -9.76 -33.28 -19.51
C ASP A 440 -10.93 -32.86 -18.62
N ARG A 441 -11.09 -33.52 -17.47
CA ARG A 441 -12.11 -33.14 -16.48
C ARG A 441 -11.85 -31.74 -15.92
N TYR A 442 -10.61 -31.44 -15.54
CA TYR A 442 -10.20 -30.11 -15.05
C TYR A 442 -10.52 -29.00 -16.07
N VAL A 443 -10.13 -29.20 -17.34
CA VAL A 443 -10.41 -28.22 -18.41
C VAL A 443 -11.91 -28.04 -18.64
N THR A 444 -12.70 -29.13 -18.59
CA THR A 444 -14.16 -29.05 -18.74
C THR A 444 -14.83 -28.40 -17.54
N ALA A 445 -14.44 -28.73 -16.31
CA ALA A 445 -15.02 -28.10 -15.11
C ALA A 445 -14.74 -26.60 -15.09
N ARG A 446 -13.53 -26.17 -15.49
CA ARG A 446 -13.22 -24.74 -15.58
C ARG A 446 -14.14 -23.97 -16.54
N SER A 447 -14.49 -24.58 -17.69
CA SER A 447 -15.34 -23.90 -18.67
C SER A 447 -16.74 -23.57 -18.15
N GLU A 448 -17.23 -24.28 -17.12
CA GLU A 448 -18.52 -24.01 -16.50
C GLU A 448 -18.52 -22.71 -15.66
N LEU A 449 -17.35 -22.17 -15.32
CA LEU A 449 -17.20 -20.96 -14.49
C LEU A 449 -16.98 -19.68 -15.30
N VAL A 450 -16.65 -19.78 -16.59
CA VAL A 450 -16.22 -18.63 -17.40
C VAL A 450 -17.34 -17.59 -17.56
N ASP A 451 -18.59 -18.02 -17.66
CA ASP A 451 -19.73 -17.10 -17.81
C ASP A 451 -19.99 -16.28 -16.53
N ALA A 452 -19.59 -16.78 -15.37
CA ALA A 452 -19.73 -16.13 -14.06
C ALA A 452 -18.51 -15.25 -13.68
N LEU A 453 -17.57 -15.02 -14.61
CA LEU A 453 -16.37 -14.22 -14.38
C LEU A 453 -16.62 -12.82 -13.78
N PRO A 454 -17.63 -12.02 -14.21
CA PRO A 454 -17.85 -10.68 -13.66
C PRO A 454 -18.11 -10.70 -12.15
N GLY A 455 -19.04 -11.56 -11.71
CA GLY A 455 -19.38 -11.70 -10.31
C GLY A 455 -18.28 -12.39 -9.49
N LEU A 456 -17.57 -13.37 -10.05
CA LEU A 456 -16.42 -13.98 -9.37
C LEU A 456 -15.23 -13.01 -9.22
N LEU A 457 -15.11 -11.98 -10.08
CA LEU A 457 -14.08 -10.94 -9.99
C LEU A 457 -14.37 -9.94 -8.86
N SER A 458 -15.61 -9.47 -8.75
CA SER A 458 -15.97 -8.32 -7.90
C SER A 458 -16.70 -8.69 -6.60
N ALA A 459 -17.57 -9.70 -6.64
CA ALA A 459 -18.36 -10.16 -5.49
C ALA A 459 -18.53 -11.70 -5.50
N PRO A 460 -17.45 -12.47 -5.26
CA PRO A 460 -17.51 -13.92 -5.34
C PRO A 460 -18.49 -14.58 -4.35
N LEU A 461 -18.67 -14.08 -3.12
CA LEU A 461 -19.58 -14.77 -2.18
C LEU A 461 -21.05 -14.54 -2.53
N ILE A 462 -21.47 -13.36 -3.00
CA ILE A 462 -22.87 -13.17 -3.41
C ILE A 462 -23.26 -14.15 -4.51
N ARG A 463 -22.36 -14.40 -5.47
CA ARG A 463 -22.57 -15.36 -6.56
C ARG A 463 -22.64 -16.78 -6.04
N LEU A 464 -21.65 -17.22 -5.26
CA LEU A 464 -21.57 -18.59 -4.77
C LEU A 464 -22.65 -18.93 -3.72
N LEU A 465 -23.07 -17.95 -2.91
CA LEU A 465 -24.13 -18.14 -1.92
C LEU A 465 -25.52 -18.15 -2.57
N GLY A 466 -25.75 -17.29 -3.57
CA GLY A 466 -27.04 -17.17 -4.26
C GLY A 466 -27.27 -18.13 -5.42
N ASP A 467 -26.24 -18.86 -5.90
CA ASP A 467 -26.35 -19.84 -6.98
C ASP A 467 -25.73 -21.19 -6.56
N ASP A 468 -26.60 -22.14 -6.17
CA ASP A 468 -26.20 -23.49 -5.74
C ASP A 468 -25.49 -24.28 -6.85
N ASP A 469 -25.90 -24.11 -8.11
CA ASP A 469 -25.30 -24.81 -9.25
C ASP A 469 -23.88 -24.26 -9.49
N LEU A 470 -23.69 -22.93 -9.41
CA LEU A 470 -22.38 -22.30 -9.52
C LEU A 470 -21.42 -22.72 -8.40
N LEU A 471 -21.91 -22.83 -7.17
CA LEU A 471 -21.12 -23.36 -6.05
C LEU A 471 -20.68 -24.80 -6.32
N GLU A 472 -21.58 -25.67 -6.78
CA GLU A 472 -21.24 -27.05 -7.15
C GLU A 472 -20.21 -27.10 -8.30
N PHE A 473 -20.32 -26.21 -9.30
CA PHE A 473 -19.31 -26.10 -10.37
C PHE A 473 -17.94 -25.68 -9.84
N ALA A 474 -17.88 -24.71 -8.92
CA ALA A 474 -16.63 -24.27 -8.30
C ALA A 474 -15.96 -25.39 -7.50
N GLU A 475 -16.73 -26.13 -6.69
CA GLU A 475 -16.24 -27.28 -5.93
C GLU A 475 -15.71 -28.38 -6.84
N ASN A 476 -16.46 -28.73 -7.90
CA ASN A 476 -16.04 -29.74 -8.86
C ASN A 476 -14.77 -29.34 -9.62
N TYR A 477 -14.61 -28.06 -9.93
CA TYR A 477 -13.43 -27.51 -10.57
C TYR A 477 -12.19 -27.59 -9.67
N ILE A 478 -12.31 -27.15 -8.42
CA ILE A 478 -11.22 -27.23 -7.42
C ILE A 478 -10.80 -28.68 -7.19
N GLU A 479 -11.77 -29.60 -7.05
CA GLU A 479 -11.48 -31.04 -6.89
C GLU A 479 -10.78 -31.62 -8.13
N ALA A 480 -11.20 -31.23 -9.34
CA ALA A 480 -10.57 -31.69 -10.56
C ALA A 480 -9.12 -31.18 -10.69
N TYR A 481 -8.83 -29.95 -10.25
CA TYR A 481 -7.47 -29.44 -10.16
C TYR A 481 -6.62 -30.25 -9.16
N ARG A 482 -7.14 -30.53 -7.96
CA ARG A 482 -6.47 -31.37 -6.94
C ARG A 482 -6.16 -32.77 -7.46
N GLU A 483 -7.10 -33.40 -8.17
CA GLU A 483 -6.86 -34.71 -8.81
C GLU A 483 -5.70 -34.66 -9.82
N VAL A 484 -5.55 -33.56 -10.57
CA VAL A 484 -4.44 -33.38 -11.51
C VAL A 484 -3.13 -33.21 -10.75
N GLN A 485 -3.09 -32.40 -9.69
CA GLN A 485 -1.91 -32.24 -8.83
C GLN A 485 -1.40 -33.58 -8.29
N ASP A 486 -2.27 -34.33 -7.63
CA ASP A 486 -1.96 -35.64 -7.04
C ASP A 486 -1.39 -36.63 -8.07
N LYS A 487 -2.01 -36.67 -9.25
CA LYS A 487 -1.57 -37.57 -10.32
C LYS A 487 -0.28 -37.12 -10.99
N LEU A 488 -0.04 -35.82 -11.12
CA LEU A 488 1.22 -35.27 -11.62
C LEU A 488 2.35 -35.60 -10.65
N ASP A 489 2.18 -35.33 -9.36
CA ASP A 489 3.17 -35.61 -8.32
C ASP A 489 3.57 -37.10 -8.32
N LYS A 490 2.58 -38.00 -8.22
CA LYS A 490 2.81 -39.46 -8.15
C LYS A 490 3.47 -40.05 -9.39
N LYS A 491 3.24 -39.46 -10.57
CA LYS A 491 3.74 -39.98 -11.86
C LYS A 491 4.94 -39.21 -12.40
N TYR A 492 5.39 -38.16 -11.72
CA TYR A 492 6.42 -37.27 -12.23
C TYR A 492 7.68 -38.00 -12.69
N ARG A 493 8.19 -38.93 -11.87
CA ARG A 493 9.37 -39.75 -12.22
C ARG A 493 9.16 -40.61 -13.46
N GLU A 494 7.96 -41.18 -13.63
CA GLU A 494 7.64 -41.98 -14.83
C GLU A 494 7.54 -41.10 -16.09
N ILE A 495 7.07 -39.86 -15.96
CA ILE A 495 7.02 -38.88 -17.05
C ILE A 495 8.43 -38.41 -17.39
N GLN A 496 9.26 -38.15 -16.37
CA GLN A 496 10.67 -37.74 -16.51
C GLN A 496 11.52 -38.81 -17.21
N ASP A 497 11.24 -40.10 -16.97
CA ASP A 497 11.85 -41.24 -17.66
C ASP A 497 11.51 -41.28 -19.17
N VAL A 498 10.33 -40.75 -19.55
CA VAL A 498 9.92 -40.64 -20.96
C VAL A 498 10.53 -39.40 -21.61
N SER A 499 10.51 -38.26 -20.91
CA SER A 499 11.11 -37.01 -21.37
C SER A 499 11.41 -36.10 -20.18
N SER A 500 12.69 -35.97 -19.81
CA SER A 500 13.09 -35.12 -18.68
C SER A 500 12.85 -33.63 -18.95
N GLU A 501 13.00 -33.19 -20.20
CA GLU A 501 12.63 -31.83 -20.60
C GLU A 501 11.10 -31.66 -20.64
N GLY A 502 10.37 -32.70 -21.09
CA GLY A 502 8.91 -32.65 -21.19
C GLY A 502 8.19 -32.66 -19.84
N SER A 503 8.73 -33.36 -18.83
CA SER A 503 8.16 -33.39 -17.48
C SER A 503 8.20 -32.03 -16.79
N SER A 504 9.33 -31.32 -16.87
CA SER A 504 9.46 -29.97 -16.29
C SER A 504 8.57 -28.97 -17.01
N LYS A 505 8.46 -29.04 -18.35
CA LYS A 505 7.54 -28.18 -19.13
C LYS A 505 6.07 -28.43 -18.79
N LEU A 506 5.68 -29.70 -18.63
CA LEU A 506 4.32 -30.08 -18.25
C LEU A 506 3.94 -29.51 -16.88
N LEU A 507 4.83 -29.67 -15.90
CA LEU A 507 4.63 -29.18 -14.55
C LEU A 507 4.58 -27.65 -14.49
N SER A 508 5.52 -27.00 -15.18
CA SER A 508 5.58 -25.54 -15.30
C SER A 508 4.34 -24.96 -15.99
N ASP A 509 3.87 -25.54 -17.10
CA ASP A 509 2.65 -25.06 -17.78
C ASP A 509 1.44 -25.16 -16.84
N PHE A 510 1.32 -26.26 -16.08
CA PHE A 510 0.21 -26.46 -15.15
C PHE A 510 0.20 -25.46 -13.99
N LEU A 511 1.38 -25.15 -13.43
CA LEU A 511 1.53 -24.18 -12.34
C LEU A 511 1.30 -22.72 -12.78
N LEU A 512 1.33 -22.44 -14.08
CA LEU A 512 1.10 -21.10 -14.66
C LEU A 512 -0.36 -20.86 -15.07
N PHE A 513 -1.20 -21.89 -15.10
CA PHE A 513 -2.59 -21.70 -15.51
C PHE A 513 -3.35 -20.81 -14.54
N ASP A 514 -4.24 -19.99 -15.12
CA ASP A 514 -5.06 -19.01 -14.43
C ASP A 514 -4.26 -17.88 -13.76
N THR A 515 -3.06 -17.61 -14.28
CA THR A 515 -2.20 -16.48 -13.88
C THR A 515 -1.95 -15.53 -15.05
N VAL A 516 -1.81 -14.23 -14.76
CA VAL A 516 -1.36 -13.22 -15.73
C VAL A 516 -0.02 -12.64 -15.26
N ILE A 517 1.00 -12.73 -16.10
CA ILE A 517 2.36 -12.31 -15.79
C ILE A 517 2.70 -11.04 -16.56
N LEU A 518 3.17 -10.02 -15.85
CA LEU A 518 3.73 -8.80 -16.43
C LEU A 518 5.26 -8.95 -16.44
N GLU A 519 5.87 -9.02 -17.62
CA GLU A 519 7.32 -9.18 -17.76
C GLU A 519 7.97 -7.87 -18.20
N TYR A 520 8.72 -7.24 -17.29
CA TYR A 520 9.52 -6.03 -17.51
C TYR A 520 10.94 -6.40 -17.97
N GLU A 521 11.80 -5.40 -18.26
CA GLU A 521 13.18 -5.67 -18.72
C GLU A 521 13.99 -6.47 -17.71
N ASP A 522 13.92 -6.08 -16.44
CA ASP A 522 14.69 -6.67 -15.35
C ASP A 522 13.79 -7.16 -14.20
N ASP A 523 12.46 -7.23 -14.36
CA ASP A 523 11.51 -7.67 -13.32
C ASP A 523 10.23 -8.33 -13.87
N ARG A 524 9.43 -8.94 -12.99
CA ARG A 524 8.12 -9.51 -13.28
C ARG A 524 7.13 -9.31 -12.12
N GLU A 525 5.88 -9.08 -12.48
CA GLU A 525 4.74 -9.18 -11.57
C GLU A 525 3.82 -10.33 -12.01
N LEU A 526 3.03 -10.87 -11.08
CA LEU A 526 2.05 -11.91 -11.33
C LEU A 526 0.72 -11.56 -10.65
N VAL A 527 -0.38 -11.74 -11.36
CA VAL A 527 -1.74 -11.59 -10.85
C VAL A 527 -2.46 -12.94 -10.97
N LEU A 528 -3.08 -13.41 -9.89
CA LEU A 528 -3.99 -14.57 -9.99
C LEU A 528 -5.32 -14.12 -10.59
N SER A 529 -5.84 -14.87 -11.55
CA SER A 529 -7.19 -14.61 -12.07
C SER A 529 -8.27 -15.01 -11.06
N PRO A 530 -9.53 -14.52 -11.22
CA PRO A 530 -10.67 -14.94 -10.39
C PRO A 530 -10.90 -16.46 -10.41
N LEU A 531 -10.52 -17.13 -11.51
CA LEU A 531 -10.70 -18.57 -11.70
C LEU A 531 -9.48 -19.40 -11.23
N HIS A 532 -8.46 -18.77 -10.64
CA HIS A 532 -7.32 -19.51 -10.14
C HIS A 532 -7.75 -20.39 -8.94
N PRO A 533 -7.56 -21.72 -8.96
CA PRO A 533 -8.10 -22.62 -7.93
C PRO A 533 -7.69 -22.27 -6.50
N LEU A 534 -6.43 -21.85 -6.30
CA LEU A 534 -5.89 -21.46 -4.99
C LEU A 534 -6.48 -20.13 -4.47
N HIS A 535 -7.04 -19.30 -5.37
CA HIS A 535 -7.74 -18.06 -5.01
C HIS A 535 -9.23 -18.34 -4.77
N LEU A 536 -9.89 -19.03 -5.70
CA LEU A 536 -11.32 -19.35 -5.63
C LEU A 536 -11.68 -20.24 -4.42
N TRP A 537 -10.73 -21.08 -3.97
CA TRP A 537 -10.94 -21.99 -2.84
C TRP A 537 -11.48 -21.31 -1.59
N LYS A 538 -10.94 -20.15 -1.18
CA LYS A 538 -11.37 -19.50 0.07
C LYS A 538 -12.86 -19.11 0.02
N TYR A 539 -13.33 -18.65 -1.13
CA TYR A 539 -14.74 -18.27 -1.31
C TYR A 539 -15.66 -19.48 -1.40
N SER A 540 -15.27 -20.51 -2.16
CA SER A 540 -16.04 -21.75 -2.30
C SER A 540 -16.14 -22.50 -0.97
N GLU A 541 -15.03 -22.63 -0.25
CA GLU A 541 -14.98 -23.31 1.05
C GLU A 541 -15.80 -22.57 2.09
N LEU A 542 -15.68 -21.23 2.16
CA LEU A 542 -16.47 -20.43 3.10
C LEU A 542 -17.98 -20.51 2.80
N ALA A 543 -18.36 -20.40 1.52
CA ALA A 543 -19.77 -20.52 1.11
C ALA A 543 -20.36 -21.88 1.49
N ARG A 544 -19.59 -22.96 1.31
CA ARG A 544 -19.97 -24.32 1.74
C ARG A 544 -20.14 -24.41 3.26
N GLU A 545 -19.13 -24.02 4.02
CA GLU A 545 -19.15 -24.11 5.49
C GLU A 545 -20.28 -23.25 6.09
N MET A 546 -20.56 -22.07 5.53
CA MET A 546 -21.70 -21.25 5.93
C MET A 546 -23.04 -21.97 5.72
N LYS A 547 -23.23 -22.61 4.56
CA LYS A 547 -24.47 -23.36 4.28
C LYS A 547 -24.63 -24.59 5.18
N ASP A 548 -23.53 -25.30 5.46
CA ASP A 548 -23.53 -26.52 6.26
C ASP A 548 -23.66 -26.27 7.76
N GLU A 549 -23.04 -25.20 8.28
CA GLU A 549 -22.85 -25.00 9.73
C GLU A 549 -23.67 -23.87 10.34
N LYS A 550 -24.44 -23.08 9.56
CA LYS A 550 -25.20 -21.91 10.09
C LYS A 550 -26.12 -22.17 11.27
N GLU A 551 -26.64 -23.40 11.41
CA GLU A 551 -27.51 -23.78 12.53
C GLU A 551 -26.75 -23.95 13.86
N SER A 552 -25.43 -24.19 13.78
CA SER A 552 -24.55 -24.39 14.94
C SER A 552 -24.03 -23.07 15.53
N LEU A 553 -24.12 -21.97 14.78
CA LEU A 553 -23.57 -20.67 15.13
C LEU A 553 -24.50 -19.87 16.04
N THR A 554 -23.93 -19.34 17.13
CA THR A 554 -24.54 -18.35 18.01
C THR A 554 -24.71 -17.00 17.31
N GLU A 555 -25.57 -16.13 17.85
CA GLU A 555 -25.78 -14.77 17.31
C GLU A 555 -24.49 -13.94 17.32
N GLU A 556 -23.64 -14.12 18.33
CA GLU A 556 -22.33 -13.47 18.44
C GLU A 556 -21.36 -13.99 17.36
N GLU A 557 -21.34 -15.29 17.08
CA GLU A 557 -20.54 -15.88 16.00
C GLU A 557 -20.99 -15.42 14.61
N ARG A 558 -22.30 -15.27 14.40
CA ARG A 558 -22.86 -14.74 13.15
C ARG A 558 -22.40 -13.29 12.91
N ASN A 559 -22.51 -12.44 13.93
CA ASN A 559 -22.06 -11.05 13.83
C ASN A 559 -20.55 -10.94 13.60
N PHE A 560 -19.76 -11.79 14.25
CA PHE A 560 -18.32 -11.87 14.01
C PHE A 560 -18.00 -12.20 12.54
N LEU A 561 -18.69 -13.19 11.95
CA LEU A 561 -18.50 -13.55 10.54
C LEU A 561 -18.90 -12.44 9.58
N ILE A 562 -20.02 -11.76 9.84
CA ILE A 562 -20.46 -10.61 9.01
C ILE A 562 -19.40 -9.51 8.98
N ASN A 563 -18.75 -9.24 10.11
CA ASN A 563 -17.73 -8.19 10.23
C ASN A 563 -16.34 -8.63 9.71
N SER A 564 -16.03 -9.93 9.74
CA SER A 564 -14.68 -10.43 9.40
C SER A 564 -14.54 -10.89 7.95
N VAL A 565 -15.64 -11.04 7.21
CA VAL A 565 -15.63 -11.59 5.84
C VAL A 565 -14.93 -10.70 4.82
N GLU A 566 -14.87 -9.39 5.09
CA GLU A 566 -14.17 -8.43 4.25
C GLU A 566 -12.64 -8.62 4.32
N GLU A 567 -12.11 -8.93 5.50
CA GLU A 567 -10.67 -9.06 5.77
C GLU A 567 -10.11 -10.46 5.44
N GLN A 568 -10.70 -11.16 4.45
CA GLN A 568 -10.28 -12.52 4.10
C GLN A 568 -8.83 -12.58 3.59
N PRO A 569 -7.93 -13.31 4.28
CA PRO A 569 -6.53 -13.32 3.91
C PRO A 569 -6.30 -13.99 2.55
N HIS A 570 -5.26 -13.56 1.86
CA HIS A 570 -4.64 -14.36 0.81
C HIS A 570 -3.80 -15.47 1.44
N VAL A 571 -4.11 -16.71 1.07
CA VAL A 571 -3.44 -17.90 1.62
C VAL A 571 -2.01 -18.02 1.13
N LEU A 572 -1.80 -17.79 -0.18
CA LEU A 572 -0.47 -17.78 -0.76
C LEU A 572 0.15 -16.40 -0.55
N ARG A 573 1.09 -16.31 0.39
CA ARG A 573 1.92 -15.11 0.56
C ARG A 573 3.05 -15.03 -0.45
N SER A 574 3.44 -16.14 -1.06
CA SER A 574 4.51 -16.18 -2.07
C SER A 574 4.32 -17.25 -3.12
N ILE A 575 4.84 -16.99 -4.31
CA ILE A 575 4.80 -17.86 -5.49
C ILE A 575 6.18 -17.93 -6.14
N HIS A 576 6.60 -19.16 -6.48
CA HIS A 576 7.81 -19.40 -7.26
C HIS A 576 7.47 -19.48 -8.75
N VAL A 577 8.05 -18.60 -9.57
CA VAL A 577 7.80 -18.53 -11.01
C VAL A 577 9.12 -18.64 -11.77
N GLY A 578 9.11 -19.25 -12.96
CA GLY A 578 10.28 -19.24 -13.84
C GLY A 578 11.06 -20.55 -13.87
N GLY A 579 12.35 -20.47 -14.21
CA GLY A 579 13.24 -21.62 -14.34
C GLY A 579 12.86 -22.59 -15.48
N ASN A 580 12.15 -22.10 -16.50
CA ASN A 580 11.54 -22.93 -17.55
C ASN A 580 11.69 -22.33 -18.97
N TYR A 581 10.93 -22.85 -19.94
CA TYR A 581 11.07 -22.49 -21.35
C TYR A 581 10.33 -21.21 -21.77
N ARG A 582 9.31 -20.79 -21.01
CA ARG A 582 8.57 -19.53 -21.19
C ARG A 582 9.26 -18.40 -20.45
N LEU A 583 9.75 -18.70 -19.25
CA LEU A 583 10.37 -17.76 -18.32
C LEU A 583 11.73 -18.35 -17.90
N ALA A 584 12.81 -17.77 -18.45
CA ALA A 584 14.15 -18.34 -18.31
C ALA A 584 14.68 -18.27 -16.87
N ASP A 585 14.55 -17.10 -16.25
CA ASP A 585 15.01 -16.86 -14.89
C ASP A 585 13.97 -17.30 -13.87
N GLU A 586 14.42 -18.00 -12.83
CA GLU A 586 13.63 -18.31 -11.64
C GLU A 586 13.52 -17.05 -10.78
N THR A 587 12.31 -16.77 -10.30
CA THR A 587 11.97 -15.59 -9.51
C THR A 587 11.01 -16.01 -8.41
N TYR A 588 11.30 -15.55 -7.20
CA TYR A 588 10.40 -15.67 -6.06
C TYR A 588 9.62 -14.36 -5.95
N LEU A 589 8.29 -14.45 -5.98
CA LEU A 589 7.40 -13.30 -5.87
C LEU A 589 6.61 -13.40 -4.56
N VAL A 590 6.42 -12.27 -3.91
CA VAL A 590 5.67 -12.12 -2.65
C VAL A 590 4.40 -11.32 -2.90
N GLN A 591 3.33 -11.60 -2.16
CA GLN A 591 2.06 -10.91 -2.30
C GLN A 591 2.23 -9.48 -1.77
N SER A 592 2.09 -8.50 -2.66
CA SER A 592 2.45 -7.12 -2.35
C SER A 592 1.29 -6.14 -2.46
N ALA A 593 0.21 -6.52 -3.15
CA ALA A 593 -0.95 -5.66 -3.37
C ALA A 593 -2.17 -6.51 -3.72
N GLU A 594 -3.31 -5.82 -3.83
CA GLU A 594 -4.56 -6.37 -4.34
C GLU A 594 -5.06 -5.50 -5.51
N LEU A 595 -5.56 -6.14 -6.57
CA LEU A 595 -6.31 -5.48 -7.65
C LEU A 595 -7.77 -5.86 -7.49
N ASP A 596 -8.58 -4.93 -6.98
CA ASP A 596 -9.92 -5.24 -6.48
C ASP A 596 -9.79 -6.28 -5.34
N ARG A 597 -10.05 -7.57 -5.61
CA ARG A 597 -9.84 -8.68 -4.65
C ARG A 597 -8.76 -9.68 -5.08
N LEU A 598 -8.09 -9.41 -6.21
CA LEU A 598 -7.11 -10.32 -6.79
C LEU A 598 -5.71 -10.08 -6.22
N PRO A 599 -5.02 -11.12 -5.73
CA PRO A 599 -3.68 -10.95 -5.18
C PRO A 599 -2.68 -10.66 -6.30
N VAL A 600 -1.86 -9.64 -6.08
CA VAL A 600 -0.72 -9.26 -6.91
C VAL A 600 0.57 -9.68 -6.21
N TYR A 601 1.45 -10.32 -6.97
CA TYR A 601 2.75 -10.78 -6.50
C TYR A 601 3.85 -10.07 -7.28
N THR A 602 4.81 -9.50 -6.57
CA THR A 602 5.95 -8.78 -7.13
C THR A 602 7.25 -9.24 -6.47
N ARG A 603 8.41 -8.75 -6.92
CA ARG A 603 9.63 -8.93 -6.12
C ARG A 603 9.48 -8.20 -4.80
N ILE A 604 10.07 -8.77 -3.77
CA ILE A 604 10.12 -8.18 -2.43
C ILE A 604 10.68 -6.75 -2.42
N GLU A 605 11.69 -6.45 -3.24
CA GLU A 605 12.28 -5.10 -3.36
C GLU A 605 11.23 -4.05 -3.78
N ASN A 606 10.13 -4.50 -4.40
CA ASN A 606 9.01 -3.69 -4.87
C ASN A 606 7.73 -3.93 -4.05
N ALA A 607 7.79 -4.79 -3.02
CA ALA A 607 6.64 -5.15 -2.21
C ALA A 607 6.54 -4.24 -0.99
N ALA A 608 5.42 -3.54 -0.86
CA ALA A 608 5.09 -2.77 0.33
C ALA A 608 3.87 -3.43 1.00
N GLU A 609 4.09 -4.22 2.06
CA GLU A 609 3.01 -5.01 2.66
C GLU A 609 2.08 -4.15 3.54
N GLY A 610 0.79 -4.14 3.24
CA GLY A 610 -0.27 -3.58 4.10
C GLY A 610 -0.36 -2.04 4.13
N THR A 611 -1.23 -1.52 5.01
CA THR A 611 -1.50 -0.09 5.22
C THR A 611 -1.35 0.32 6.70
N ASN A 612 -1.18 1.63 6.94
CA ASN A 612 -1.15 2.26 8.26
C ASN A 612 -2.50 2.90 8.68
N SER A 613 -3.59 2.76 7.90
CA SER A 613 -4.88 3.43 8.16
C SER A 613 -5.37 3.27 9.61
N LYS A 614 -5.42 2.05 10.15
CA LYS A 614 -5.85 1.77 11.54
C LYS A 614 -4.93 2.42 12.61
N PHE A 615 -3.69 2.78 12.26
CA PHE A 615 -2.73 3.42 13.17
C PHE A 615 -2.82 4.94 13.14
N TYR A 616 -3.06 5.55 11.98
CA TYR A 616 -3.14 7.01 11.82
C TYR A 616 -4.22 7.64 12.70
N ASP A 617 -5.50 7.26 12.57
CA ASP A 617 -6.60 7.75 13.41
C ASP A 617 -6.26 7.70 14.91
N TYR A 618 -5.73 6.56 15.36
CA TYR A 618 -5.35 6.38 16.76
C TYR A 618 -4.19 7.28 17.20
N VAL A 619 -3.07 7.31 16.47
CA VAL A 619 -1.88 8.05 16.88
C VAL A 619 -2.13 9.57 16.83
N LEU A 620 -2.93 10.04 15.88
CA LEU A 620 -3.31 11.45 15.74
C LEU A 620 -4.19 11.91 16.92
N ASP A 621 -5.19 11.11 17.33
CA ASP A 621 -5.98 11.39 18.55
C ASP A 621 -5.07 11.47 19.78
N LYS A 622 -4.15 10.52 19.95
CA LYS A 622 -3.21 10.49 21.09
C LYS A 622 -2.28 11.68 21.08
N PHE A 623 -1.68 12.00 19.94
CA PHE A 623 -0.70 13.07 19.85
C PHE A 623 -1.34 14.43 20.14
N THR A 624 -2.43 14.76 19.45
CA THR A 624 -3.10 16.06 19.59
C THR A 624 -3.71 16.26 20.99
N SER A 625 -4.11 15.16 21.64
CA SER A 625 -4.55 15.14 23.04
C SER A 625 -3.40 15.38 24.03
N ALA A 626 -2.24 14.74 23.83
CA ALA A 626 -1.08 14.91 24.71
C ALA A 626 -0.45 16.31 24.57
N TYR A 627 -0.44 16.84 23.34
CA TYR A 627 0.14 18.13 22.98
C TYR A 627 -0.90 19.06 22.36
N PRO A 628 -1.84 19.63 23.13
CA PRO A 628 -2.89 20.53 22.62
C PRO A 628 -2.40 21.72 21.76
N PRO A 629 -1.19 22.28 21.93
CA PRO A 629 -0.68 23.29 21.01
C PRO A 629 -0.61 22.85 19.54
N SER A 630 -0.43 21.55 19.27
CA SER A 630 -0.38 20.98 17.91
C SER A 630 -1.73 21.06 17.17
N GLN A 631 -2.85 21.19 17.87
CA GLN A 631 -4.18 21.39 17.26
C GLN A 631 -4.27 22.67 16.43
N ARG A 632 -3.36 23.63 16.63
CA ARG A 632 -3.30 24.84 15.79
C ARG A 632 -2.65 24.59 14.45
N HIS A 633 -1.59 23.79 14.44
CA HIS A 633 -0.84 23.45 13.24
C HIS A 633 -0.05 22.17 13.50
N LEU A 634 -0.55 21.05 13.00
CA LEU A 634 0.10 19.75 13.14
C LEU A 634 1.21 19.61 12.09
N LYS A 635 2.32 18.96 12.42
CA LYS A 635 3.45 18.77 11.50
C LYS A 635 3.87 17.31 11.51
N ILE A 636 3.61 16.62 10.43
CA ILE A 636 3.82 15.18 10.30
C ILE A 636 4.73 14.94 9.13
N SER A 637 5.73 14.08 9.31
CA SER A 637 6.50 13.54 8.21
C SER A 637 6.31 12.04 8.12
N VAL A 638 6.07 11.54 6.92
CA VAL A 638 5.99 10.11 6.61
C VAL A 638 7.13 9.79 5.65
N ILE A 639 8.04 8.96 6.10
CA ILE A 639 9.16 8.46 5.31
C ILE A 639 8.69 7.21 4.56
N ASP A 640 8.93 7.19 3.24
CA ASP A 640 8.59 6.14 2.29
C ASP A 640 7.11 5.71 2.40
N PRO A 641 6.14 6.60 2.11
CA PRO A 641 4.72 6.35 2.37
C PRO A 641 4.18 5.13 1.61
N LEU A 642 3.39 4.30 2.31
CA LEU A 642 2.67 3.13 1.76
C LEU A 642 1.45 3.54 0.94
N ASP A 643 0.43 4.11 1.59
CA ASP A 643 -0.72 4.76 0.98
C ASP A 643 -0.89 6.14 1.61
N PRO A 644 -0.53 7.23 0.90
CA PRO A 644 -0.70 8.58 1.39
C PRO A 644 -2.17 8.98 1.65
N VAL A 645 -3.13 8.37 0.93
CA VAL A 645 -4.54 8.77 0.97
C VAL A 645 -5.14 8.53 2.36
N ASP A 646 -4.76 7.44 3.01
CA ASP A 646 -5.26 7.08 4.35
C ASP A 646 -4.95 8.16 5.39
N LEU A 647 -3.68 8.63 5.47
CA LEU A 647 -3.30 9.70 6.38
C LEU A 647 -4.03 11.00 6.07
N LEU A 648 -4.14 11.35 4.79
CA LEU A 648 -4.83 12.57 4.38
C LEU A 648 -6.33 12.51 4.71
N SER A 649 -6.94 11.34 4.61
CA SER A 649 -8.33 11.10 5.01
C SER A 649 -8.52 11.36 6.50
N ASP A 650 -7.67 10.79 7.35
CA ASP A 650 -7.76 10.97 8.81
C ASP A 650 -7.53 12.43 9.23
N ILE A 651 -6.62 13.13 8.57
CA ILE A 651 -6.40 14.57 8.80
C ILE A 651 -7.62 15.38 8.34
N ALA A 652 -8.23 15.03 7.21
CA ALA A 652 -9.45 15.68 6.74
C ALA A 652 -10.61 15.49 7.73
N ASP A 653 -10.74 14.29 8.28
CA ASP A 653 -11.69 13.94 9.33
C ASP A 653 -11.52 14.79 10.61
N LEU A 654 -10.28 14.96 11.07
CA LEU A 654 -9.95 15.80 12.23
C LEU A 654 -10.25 17.28 11.96
N ALA A 655 -9.99 17.75 10.74
CA ALA A 655 -10.28 19.11 10.32
C ALA A 655 -11.80 19.36 10.26
N GLU A 656 -12.58 18.43 9.70
CA GLU A 656 -14.04 18.53 9.63
C GLU A 656 -14.67 18.55 11.04
N LYS A 657 -14.12 17.77 11.97
CA LYS A 657 -14.53 17.74 13.39
C LYS A 657 -14.08 18.97 14.18
N GLU A 658 -13.39 19.93 13.56
CA GLU A 658 -12.77 21.11 14.19
C GLU A 658 -11.77 20.76 15.31
N GLU A 659 -11.13 19.59 15.25
CA GLU A 659 -10.14 19.14 16.24
C GLU A 659 -8.73 19.68 15.93
N ILE A 660 -8.47 20.00 14.67
CA ILE A 660 -7.27 20.70 14.20
C ILE A 660 -7.63 21.92 13.33
N GLN A 661 -6.76 22.92 13.30
CA GLN A 661 -6.93 24.16 12.53
C GLN A 661 -5.99 24.25 11.31
N GLY A 662 -4.96 23.41 11.25
CA GLY A 662 -3.99 23.37 10.16
C GLY A 662 -3.06 22.16 10.29
N ALA A 663 -2.47 21.74 9.17
CA ALA A 663 -1.50 20.64 9.13
C ALA A 663 -0.49 20.82 8.00
N THR A 664 0.77 20.46 8.24
CA THR A 664 1.76 20.20 7.20
C THR A 664 2.06 18.71 7.20
N VAL A 665 1.84 18.06 6.07
CA VAL A 665 2.13 16.65 5.85
C VAL A 665 3.28 16.56 4.86
N GLU A 666 4.45 16.15 5.34
CA GLU A 666 5.61 15.87 4.51
C GLU A 666 5.66 14.39 4.15
N PHE A 667 5.79 14.09 2.86
CA PHE A 667 6.15 12.77 2.35
C PHE A 667 7.60 12.79 1.91
N ALA A 668 8.46 12.12 2.67
CA ALA A 668 9.90 12.07 2.42
C ALA A 668 10.26 10.71 1.79
N PHE A 669 11.01 10.74 0.70
CA PHE A 669 11.51 9.53 0.01
C PHE A 669 13.01 9.37 0.27
N ILE A 670 13.43 8.24 0.83
CA ILE A 670 14.83 7.94 1.14
C ILE A 670 15.39 6.96 0.12
N GLU A 671 16.45 7.34 -0.58
CA GLU A 671 17.04 6.52 -1.65
C GLU A 671 16.07 6.13 -2.79
N ASP A 672 14.89 6.76 -2.84
CA ASP A 672 13.81 6.54 -3.81
C ASP A 672 13.45 7.84 -4.55
N GLU A 673 12.85 7.73 -5.73
CA GLU A 673 12.37 8.87 -6.51
C GLU A 673 11.04 9.41 -5.97
N GLU A 674 10.80 10.71 -6.09
CA GLU A 674 9.52 11.33 -5.73
C GLU A 674 8.37 10.64 -6.46
N LYS A 675 7.49 10.01 -5.68
CA LYS A 675 6.26 9.43 -6.20
C LYS A 675 5.11 10.44 -6.08
N PRO A 676 4.24 10.53 -7.10
CA PRO A 676 3.05 11.38 -7.02
C PRO A 676 2.11 10.91 -5.90
N VAL A 677 2.13 11.64 -4.78
CA VAL A 677 1.34 11.40 -3.56
C VAL A 677 -0.17 11.48 -3.84
N LEU A 678 -0.55 12.43 -4.69
CA LEU A 678 -1.90 12.62 -5.19
C LEU A 678 -1.82 12.44 -6.71
N ASN A 679 -1.83 11.21 -7.21
CA ASN A 679 -1.96 10.98 -8.64
C ASN A 679 -3.17 11.77 -9.16
N GLY A 680 -2.88 12.75 -10.03
CA GLY A 680 -3.68 13.96 -10.17
C GLY A 680 -5.17 13.73 -10.32
N THR A 681 -5.96 14.14 -9.32
CA THR A 681 -7.40 14.49 -9.41
C THR A 681 -8.36 13.50 -10.12
N ALA A 682 -7.92 12.30 -10.46
CA ALA A 682 -8.63 11.36 -11.32
C ALA A 682 -8.43 9.89 -10.88
N SER A 683 -8.03 9.65 -9.62
CA SER A 683 -8.35 8.37 -8.99
C SER A 683 -9.76 8.47 -8.41
N PRO A 684 -10.71 7.56 -8.76
CA PRO A 684 -12.01 7.50 -8.12
C PRO A 684 -11.96 7.26 -6.59
N SER A 685 -10.79 6.92 -6.05
CA SER A 685 -10.53 6.65 -4.63
C SER A 685 -10.21 7.88 -3.76
N VAL A 686 -9.86 9.05 -4.32
CA VAL A 686 -9.53 10.23 -3.47
C VAL A 686 -10.82 10.95 -3.06
N SER A 687 -11.08 11.01 -1.75
CA SER A 687 -12.31 11.59 -1.21
C SER A 687 -12.45 13.09 -1.53
N GLU A 688 -13.71 13.56 -1.61
CA GLU A 688 -14.03 14.99 -1.80
C GLU A 688 -13.40 15.87 -0.72
N ASP A 689 -13.27 15.33 0.49
CA ASP A 689 -12.81 16.04 1.68
C ASP A 689 -11.29 16.27 1.63
N ILE A 690 -10.50 15.28 1.19
CA ILE A 690 -9.06 15.43 0.94
C ILE A 690 -8.81 16.50 -0.12
N THR A 691 -9.56 16.46 -1.22
CA THR A 691 -9.40 17.43 -2.32
C THR A 691 -9.76 18.84 -1.89
N ASN A 692 -10.81 19.02 -1.07
CA ASN A 692 -11.18 20.33 -0.55
C ASN A 692 -10.14 20.90 0.42
N LEU A 693 -9.47 20.04 1.20
CA LEU A 693 -8.55 20.46 2.24
C LEU A 693 -7.12 20.68 1.71
N PHE A 694 -6.63 19.80 0.86
CA PHE A 694 -5.26 19.81 0.34
C PHE A 694 -5.13 20.21 -1.12
N GLY A 695 -6.26 20.39 -1.83
CA GLY A 695 -6.27 20.73 -3.24
C GLY A 695 -5.85 22.18 -3.54
N PRO A 696 -5.68 22.51 -4.83
CA PRO A 696 -5.22 23.82 -5.29
C PRO A 696 -6.18 24.98 -4.94
N ASP A 697 -7.44 24.68 -4.63
CA ASP A 697 -8.47 25.65 -4.23
C ASP A 697 -8.45 25.96 -2.71
N ASN A 698 -7.50 25.43 -1.93
CA ASN A 698 -7.35 25.78 -0.52
C ASN A 698 -6.87 27.23 -0.35
N ASP A 699 -7.83 28.16 -0.20
CA ASP A 699 -7.60 29.60 -0.01
C ASP A 699 -6.83 29.96 1.29
N SER A 700 -6.72 29.03 2.25
CA SER A 700 -6.21 29.31 3.60
C SER A 700 -4.69 29.15 3.75
N GLY A 701 -4.08 28.23 3.01
CA GLY A 701 -2.69 27.78 3.24
C GLY A 701 -2.47 27.15 4.63
N GLU A 702 -3.55 26.78 5.34
CA GLU A 702 -3.46 26.17 6.68
C GLU A 702 -3.17 24.66 6.59
N PHE A 703 -3.45 24.03 5.45
CA PHE A 703 -3.23 22.61 5.19
C PHE A 703 -2.35 22.44 3.95
N GLU A 704 -1.17 21.84 4.13
CA GLU A 704 -0.13 21.76 3.09
C GLU A 704 0.41 20.32 2.98
N ILE A 705 0.60 19.86 1.74
CA ILE A 705 1.36 18.66 1.42
C ILE A 705 2.72 19.10 0.87
N VAL A 706 3.78 18.52 1.42
CA VAL A 706 5.15 18.74 0.98
C VAL A 706 5.74 17.39 0.60
N THR A 707 6.46 17.33 -0.51
CA THR A 707 7.21 16.14 -0.90
C THR A 707 8.69 16.46 -0.93
N THR A 708 9.53 15.59 -0.35
CA THR A 708 10.99 15.76 -0.32
C THR A 708 11.72 14.47 -0.64
N GLU A 709 12.90 14.59 -1.25
CA GLU A 709 13.79 13.46 -1.56
C GLU A 709 15.10 13.62 -0.80
N HIS A 710 15.61 12.52 -0.22
CA HIS A 710 16.88 12.52 0.49
C HIS A 710 17.70 11.26 0.15
N PRO A 711 19.04 11.39 0.08
CA PRO A 711 19.91 10.26 -0.24
C PRO A 711 20.14 9.29 0.93
N SER A 712 19.75 9.64 2.16
CA SER A 712 19.89 8.79 3.35
C SER A 712 19.07 9.35 4.52
N TYR A 713 18.83 8.51 5.54
CA TYR A 713 18.23 8.96 6.80
C TYR A 713 19.02 10.08 7.49
N ASP A 714 20.36 10.01 7.50
CA ASP A 714 21.22 11.06 8.07
C ASP A 714 20.98 12.42 7.39
N SER A 715 20.85 12.43 6.06
CA SER A 715 20.59 13.65 5.30
C SER A 715 19.22 14.23 5.66
N TYR A 716 18.22 13.37 5.84
CA TYR A 716 16.90 13.79 6.27
C TYR A 716 16.93 14.38 7.69
N ALA A 717 17.54 13.68 8.65
CA ALA A 717 17.70 14.13 10.02
C ALA A 717 18.47 15.47 10.12
N GLU A 718 19.50 15.68 9.30
CA GLU A 718 20.20 16.97 9.21
C GLU A 718 19.30 18.11 8.71
N GLY A 719 18.41 17.82 7.75
CA GLY A 719 17.42 18.76 7.23
C GLY A 719 16.43 19.24 8.30
N LEU A 720 16.06 18.36 9.23
CA LEU A 720 15.09 18.64 10.29
C LEU A 720 15.60 19.57 11.40
N LYS A 721 16.93 19.73 11.59
CA LYS A 721 17.50 20.58 12.65
C LYS A 721 17.08 22.06 12.56
N GLY A 722 16.55 22.49 11.42
CA GLY A 722 15.96 23.82 11.21
C GLY A 722 14.43 23.86 11.17
N ASP A 723 13.76 22.72 11.03
CA ASP A 723 12.31 22.61 10.95
C ASP A 723 11.83 21.32 11.67
N PRO A 724 11.72 21.35 13.01
CA PRO A 724 11.38 20.15 13.78
C PRO A 724 9.95 19.71 13.53
N GLN A 725 9.73 18.40 13.59
CA GLN A 725 8.44 17.77 13.36
C GLN A 725 7.73 17.48 14.69
N HIS A 726 6.40 17.39 14.65
CA HIS A 726 5.66 16.86 15.79
C HIS A 726 5.76 15.34 15.83
N PHE A 727 5.60 14.72 14.67
CA PHE A 727 5.55 13.27 14.52
C PHE A 727 6.26 12.85 13.22
N ILE A 728 7.11 11.83 13.31
CA ILE A 728 7.75 11.19 12.16
C ILE A 728 7.33 9.72 12.13
N LEU A 729 6.85 9.23 10.99
CA LEU A 729 6.60 7.81 10.76
C LEU A 729 7.57 7.28 9.71
N ILE A 730 8.30 6.22 10.05
CA ILE A 730 9.18 5.49 9.13
C ILE A 730 8.49 4.22 8.69
N ASN A 731 8.23 4.07 7.39
CA ASN A 731 7.73 2.81 6.84
C ASN A 731 8.90 1.92 6.43
N ASP A 732 9.41 1.17 7.41
CA ASP A 732 10.46 0.20 7.17
C ASP A 732 9.86 -1.02 6.44
N GLN A 733 10.26 -1.28 5.19
CA GLN A 733 9.82 -2.46 4.46
C GLN A 733 10.54 -3.75 4.87
N SER A 734 11.47 -3.67 5.83
CA SER A 734 12.35 -4.74 6.29
C SER A 734 13.28 -5.31 5.22
N ASN A 735 14.45 -5.77 5.65
CA ASN A 735 15.31 -6.66 4.89
C ASN A 735 14.69 -8.04 4.92
N PHE A 736 14.72 -8.69 3.77
CA PHE A 736 14.05 -9.95 3.58
C PHE A 736 15.03 -11.09 3.35
N SER A 737 14.71 -12.23 3.95
CA SER A 737 15.31 -13.51 3.55
C SER A 737 14.24 -14.57 3.37
N ILE A 738 14.38 -15.35 2.28
CA ILE A 738 13.63 -16.59 2.12
C ILE A 738 14.31 -17.64 2.99
N GLN A 739 13.58 -18.15 3.97
CA GLN A 739 14.04 -19.28 4.77
C GLN A 739 13.22 -20.53 4.45
N THR A 740 13.87 -21.67 4.64
CA THR A 740 13.27 -22.98 4.41
C THR A 740 12.80 -23.54 5.74
N PHE A 741 11.51 -23.81 5.86
CA PHE A 741 10.86 -24.34 7.05
C PHE A 741 10.44 -25.79 6.84
N GLU A 742 10.48 -26.59 7.89
CA GLU A 742 9.82 -27.90 7.87
C GLU A 742 8.30 -27.69 7.92
N ARG A 743 7.57 -28.50 7.18
CA ARG A 743 6.10 -28.42 7.09
C ARG A 743 5.45 -29.09 8.30
N ASP A 744 4.51 -28.41 8.96
CA ASP A 744 3.67 -29.00 10.03
C ASP A 744 2.31 -29.48 9.49
N ALA A 745 2.21 -30.78 9.20
CA ALA A 745 1.00 -31.40 8.63
C ALA A 745 -0.24 -31.38 9.55
N GLU A 746 -0.09 -31.04 10.83
CA GLU A 746 -1.22 -30.88 11.76
C GLU A 746 -1.84 -29.47 11.69
N THR A 747 -1.15 -28.51 11.05
CA THR A 747 -1.75 -27.21 10.71
C THR A 747 -2.55 -27.32 9.42
N THR A 748 -3.76 -26.77 9.39
CA THR A 748 -4.62 -26.77 8.20
C THR A 748 -5.17 -25.38 7.97
N ILE A 749 -4.90 -24.82 6.79
CA ILE A 749 -5.39 -23.52 6.35
C ILE A 749 -6.92 -23.47 6.43
N HIS A 750 -7.44 -22.31 6.86
CA HIS A 750 -8.86 -22.00 6.92
C HIS A 750 -9.19 -20.79 6.04
N PRO A 751 -10.38 -20.70 5.41
CA PRO A 751 -10.73 -19.57 4.53
C PRO A 751 -10.63 -18.19 5.18
N LEU A 752 -10.93 -18.12 6.48
CA LEU A 752 -10.85 -16.89 7.26
C LEU A 752 -9.48 -16.64 7.90
N TYR A 753 -8.60 -17.64 7.99
CA TYR A 753 -7.37 -17.52 8.77
C TYR A 753 -6.26 -18.43 8.24
N VAL A 754 -5.07 -17.86 8.03
CA VAL A 754 -3.86 -18.62 7.71
C VAL A 754 -3.13 -18.93 9.01
N PRO A 755 -3.11 -20.20 9.47
CA PRO A 755 -2.38 -20.58 10.68
C PRO A 755 -0.90 -20.28 10.54
N LYS A 756 -0.23 -20.08 11.67
CA LYS A 756 1.23 -19.96 11.71
C LYS A 756 1.83 -21.25 12.26
N GLU A 757 2.91 -21.68 11.64
CA GLU A 757 3.77 -22.76 12.11
C GLU A 757 4.85 -22.14 12.99
N PHE A 758 5.11 -22.79 14.13
CA PHE A 758 6.05 -22.30 15.13
C PHE A 758 7.02 -23.43 15.45
N ASP A 759 8.29 -23.21 15.11
CA ASP A 759 9.38 -24.15 15.33
C ASP A 759 10.48 -23.49 16.14
N TYR A 760 11.09 -24.21 17.07
CA TYR A 760 12.21 -23.68 17.85
C TYR A 760 13.54 -24.16 17.27
N ASP A 761 14.33 -23.22 16.75
CA ASP A 761 15.67 -23.49 16.27
C ASP A 761 16.63 -23.65 17.45
N LEU A 762 17.03 -24.91 17.69
CA LEU A 762 17.96 -25.28 18.75
C LEU A 762 19.36 -24.68 18.60
N LEU A 763 19.79 -24.38 17.37
CA LEU A 763 21.12 -23.83 17.08
C LEU A 763 21.12 -22.31 17.20
N GLU A 764 20.08 -21.65 16.71
CA GLU A 764 19.95 -20.20 16.73
C GLU A 764 19.31 -19.66 18.03
N ASP A 765 18.76 -20.52 18.88
CA ASP A 765 18.01 -20.16 20.11
C ASP A 765 16.88 -19.16 19.83
N LYS A 766 16.15 -19.41 18.73
CA LYS A 766 15.08 -18.55 18.22
C LYS A 766 13.84 -19.37 17.88
N ILE A 767 12.68 -18.77 18.05
CA ILE A 767 11.43 -19.34 17.53
C ILE A 767 11.25 -18.81 16.11
N ASN A 768 11.27 -19.74 15.18
CA ASN A 768 10.96 -19.55 13.78
C ASN A 768 9.44 -19.56 13.62
N ILE A 769 8.92 -18.54 12.97
CA ILE A 769 7.49 -18.40 12.69
C ILE A 769 7.33 -18.36 11.18
N SER A 770 6.44 -19.17 10.63
CA SER A 770 6.10 -19.10 9.20
C SER A 770 4.59 -19.24 9.01
N PRO A 771 3.99 -18.59 8.00
CA PRO A 771 2.62 -18.89 7.60
C PRO A 771 2.55 -20.33 7.09
N SER A 772 1.56 -21.08 7.55
CA SER A 772 1.34 -22.44 7.08
C SER A 772 0.96 -22.45 5.60
N LYS A 773 1.55 -23.40 4.88
CA LYS A 773 1.14 -23.75 3.51
C LYS A 773 0.44 -25.12 3.47
N GLU A 774 0.04 -25.63 4.63
CA GLU A 774 -0.59 -26.93 4.77
C GLU A 774 -2.11 -26.86 4.70
N GLY A 775 -2.68 -27.73 3.89
CA GLY A 775 -4.11 -27.81 3.71
C GLY A 775 -4.45 -28.52 2.42
N VAL A 776 -5.72 -28.88 2.31
CA VAL A 776 -6.27 -29.45 1.08
C VAL A 776 -5.99 -28.48 -0.06
N LEU A 777 -5.39 -28.93 -1.17
CA LEU A 777 -5.00 -28.15 -2.37
C LEU A 777 -3.59 -27.52 -2.30
N PHE A 778 -3.24 -26.93 -1.15
CA PHE A 778 -2.00 -26.16 -0.97
C PHE A 778 -0.80 -27.06 -0.71
N SER A 779 -0.97 -28.12 0.09
CA SER A 779 0.06 -29.12 0.33
C SER A 779 0.50 -29.79 -0.99
N GLU A 780 -0.46 -30.17 -1.85
CA GLU A 780 -0.16 -30.75 -3.16
C GLU A 780 0.45 -29.73 -4.12
N TYR A 781 0.06 -28.46 -4.04
CA TYR A 781 0.70 -27.39 -4.82
C TYR A 781 2.17 -27.24 -4.44
N GLN A 782 2.48 -27.20 -3.15
CA GLN A 782 3.85 -27.09 -2.66
C GLN A 782 4.69 -28.32 -3.05
N ASP A 783 4.11 -29.53 -3.05
CA ASP A 783 4.80 -30.74 -3.53
C ASP A 783 5.21 -30.62 -5.00
N LEU A 784 4.34 -30.07 -5.85
CA LEU A 784 4.65 -29.81 -7.25
C LEU A 784 5.76 -28.77 -7.42
N ILE A 785 5.76 -27.68 -6.64
CA ILE A 785 6.84 -26.70 -6.64
C ILE A 785 8.16 -27.36 -6.23
N ASN A 786 8.15 -28.12 -5.14
CA ASN A 786 9.31 -28.85 -4.66
C ASN A 786 9.85 -29.83 -5.71
N GLN A 787 8.96 -30.50 -6.46
CA GLN A 787 9.35 -31.36 -7.58
C GLN A 787 9.99 -30.57 -8.74
N LEU A 788 9.43 -29.42 -9.11
CA LEU A 788 9.94 -28.60 -10.22
C LEU A 788 11.38 -28.15 -9.96
N TYR A 789 11.68 -27.75 -8.72
CA TYR A 789 12.98 -27.22 -8.31
C TYR A 789 13.91 -28.25 -7.63
N ASN A 790 13.55 -29.54 -7.64
CA ASN A 790 14.29 -30.63 -6.99
C ASN A 790 14.60 -30.39 -5.50
N GLN A 791 13.66 -29.80 -4.77
CA GLN A 791 13.72 -29.59 -3.33
C GLN A 791 13.17 -30.81 -2.56
N ARG A 792 13.40 -30.88 -1.24
CA ARG A 792 12.79 -31.92 -0.39
C ARG A 792 11.28 -31.64 -0.31
N GLN A 793 10.44 -32.68 -0.25
CA GLN A 793 8.98 -32.48 -0.16
C GLN A 793 8.54 -31.97 1.23
N ALA A 794 9.29 -32.28 2.29
CA ALA A 794 8.95 -31.92 3.66
C ALA A 794 9.28 -30.45 4.02
N ILE A 795 9.64 -29.63 3.04
CA ILE A 795 10.00 -28.23 3.27
C ILE A 795 9.13 -27.28 2.45
N HIS A 796 8.97 -26.08 2.97
CA HIS A 796 8.41 -24.95 2.24
C HIS A 796 9.29 -23.73 2.46
N ASN A 797 9.19 -22.76 1.56
CA ASN A 797 9.90 -21.50 1.67
C ASN A 797 8.93 -20.44 2.17
N ALA A 798 9.32 -19.73 3.22
CA ALA A 798 8.55 -18.63 3.77
C ALA A 798 9.46 -17.44 4.12
N GLU A 799 8.77 -16.35 4.43
CA GLU A 799 9.30 -15.01 4.50
C GLU A 799 9.80 -14.69 5.90
N VAL A 800 11.01 -14.16 6.01
CA VAL A 800 11.56 -13.66 7.28
C VAL A 800 12.01 -12.23 7.09
N ASN A 801 11.37 -11.34 7.84
CA ASN A 801 11.61 -9.91 7.86
C ASN A 801 12.56 -9.53 9.01
N GLU A 802 13.53 -8.65 8.73
CA GLU A 802 14.43 -8.00 9.68
C GLU A 802 14.38 -6.47 9.45
N LEU A 803 14.39 -5.63 10.49
CA LEU A 803 14.32 -4.17 10.27
C LEU A 803 15.51 -3.68 9.43
N ASN A 804 15.24 -2.79 8.48
CA ASN A 804 16.29 -2.06 7.76
C ASN A 804 16.85 -0.91 8.59
N VAL A 805 15.98 -0.26 9.35
CA VAL A 805 16.31 0.90 10.18
C VAL A 805 17.13 0.44 11.38
N GLU A 806 18.22 1.16 11.63
CA GLU A 806 19.05 0.96 12.82
C GLU A 806 18.59 1.87 13.97
N LYS A 807 18.94 1.49 15.20
CA LYS A 807 18.59 2.28 16.39
C LYS A 807 19.16 3.70 16.35
N GLU A 808 20.38 3.85 15.84
CA GLU A 808 21.06 5.16 15.74
C GLU A 808 20.23 6.14 14.90
N THR A 809 19.57 5.67 13.83
CA THR A 809 18.65 6.47 13.03
C THR A 809 17.47 7.00 13.84
N ILE A 810 16.90 6.17 14.73
CA ILE A 810 15.78 6.60 15.59
C ILE A 810 16.24 7.66 16.58
N ASP A 811 17.39 7.44 17.21
CA ASP A 811 17.97 8.41 18.15
C ASP A 811 18.25 9.75 17.47
N ASP A 812 18.78 9.75 16.24
CA ASP A 812 19.04 10.97 15.47
C ASP A 812 17.77 11.72 15.04
N LEU A 813 16.66 11.00 14.76
CA LEU A 813 15.39 11.63 14.42
C LEU A 813 14.68 12.20 15.66
N LEU A 814 14.86 11.56 16.82
CA LEU A 814 14.31 12.04 18.09
C LEU A 814 14.88 13.41 18.51
N ASP A 815 16.09 13.78 18.07
CA ASP A 815 16.65 15.12 18.27
C ASP A 815 15.77 16.24 17.67
N SER A 816 14.97 15.94 16.65
CA SER A 816 14.17 16.92 15.88
C SER A 816 12.68 16.57 15.79
N ALA A 817 12.21 15.58 16.55
CA ALA A 817 10.81 15.18 16.62
C ALA A 817 10.36 14.90 18.05
N ILE A 818 9.07 15.07 18.34
CA ILE A 818 8.54 14.67 19.65
C ILE A 818 8.35 13.15 19.69
N TRP A 819 7.67 12.60 18.68
CA TRP A 819 7.47 11.16 18.53
C TRP A 819 8.05 10.68 17.19
N VAL A 820 8.79 9.58 17.25
CA VAL A 820 9.23 8.82 16.07
C VAL A 820 8.59 7.45 16.12
N SER A 821 7.88 7.07 15.07
CA SER A 821 7.28 5.75 14.93
C SER A 821 7.90 4.97 13.79
N ILE A 822 8.02 3.67 14.00
CA ILE A 822 8.38 2.71 12.96
C ILE A 822 7.13 1.90 12.64
N SER A 823 6.83 1.75 11.35
CA SER A 823 5.86 0.81 10.82
C SER A 823 6.60 -0.29 10.06
N SER A 824 6.44 -1.54 10.48
CA SER A 824 7.10 -2.71 9.90
C SER A 824 6.06 -3.76 9.49
N PRO A 825 6.31 -4.57 8.45
CA PRO A 825 5.57 -5.82 8.27
C PRO A 825 5.69 -6.68 9.53
N PRO A 826 4.76 -7.63 9.76
CA PRO A 826 4.83 -8.54 10.89
C PRO A 826 6.14 -9.34 10.89
N MET A 827 6.77 -9.48 12.05
CA MET A 827 8.07 -10.14 12.19
C MET A 827 7.97 -11.39 13.07
N ASN A 828 8.96 -12.30 12.93
CA ASN A 828 8.99 -13.57 13.65
C ASN A 828 9.36 -13.43 15.15
N GLY A 829 9.70 -12.23 15.59
CA GLY A 829 9.92 -11.87 16.99
C GLY A 829 9.81 -10.37 17.18
N ASN A 830 10.03 -9.88 18.40
CA ASN A 830 10.04 -8.44 18.67
C ASN A 830 11.32 -7.79 18.14
N PRO A 831 11.26 -6.96 17.08
CA PRO A 831 12.44 -6.32 16.51
C PRO A 831 12.79 -4.99 17.20
N PHE A 832 11.88 -4.47 18.05
CA PHE A 832 11.92 -3.11 18.56
C PHE A 832 12.77 -2.99 19.81
N TRP A 833 13.37 -1.81 19.99
CA TRP A 833 14.26 -1.52 21.11
C TRP A 833 13.48 -1.03 22.34
N LYS A 834 14.04 -1.23 23.54
CA LYS A 834 13.43 -0.80 24.81
C LYS A 834 13.66 0.66 25.16
N ASP A 835 14.85 1.19 24.86
CA ASP A 835 15.19 2.57 25.21
C ASP A 835 14.27 3.54 24.46
N ASN A 836 13.78 4.56 25.17
CA ASN A 836 12.83 5.57 24.68
C ASN A 836 11.48 5.04 24.17
N LEU A 837 11.19 3.74 24.31
CA LEU A 837 9.95 3.12 23.85
C LEU A 837 8.77 3.60 24.71
N ILE A 838 7.74 4.14 24.07
CA ILE A 838 6.49 4.54 24.75
C ILE A 838 5.28 3.69 24.34
N SER A 839 5.32 3.01 23.19
CA SER A 839 4.26 2.10 22.75
C SER A 839 4.76 1.04 21.77
N ARG A 840 4.17 -0.16 21.81
CA ARG A 840 4.39 -1.25 20.84
C ARG A 840 3.07 -1.88 20.43
N GLU A 841 2.54 -1.49 19.29
CA GLU A 841 1.18 -1.83 18.88
C GLU A 841 1.17 -2.68 17.61
N ARG A 842 0.18 -3.56 17.49
CA ARG A 842 -0.17 -4.21 16.22
C ARG A 842 -1.53 -3.71 15.77
N ARG A 843 -1.59 -3.05 14.61
CA ARG A 843 -2.82 -2.48 14.06
C ARG A 843 -2.91 -2.78 12.58
N GLY A 844 -4.05 -3.35 12.17
CA GLY A 844 -4.21 -3.84 10.81
C GLY A 844 -3.19 -4.93 10.50
N GLU A 845 -2.44 -4.74 9.42
CA GLU A 845 -1.48 -5.72 8.92
C GLU A 845 -0.04 -5.44 9.35
N ARG A 846 0.24 -4.35 10.08
CA ARG A 846 1.60 -3.92 10.43
C ARG A 846 1.84 -3.82 11.94
N ASP A 847 3.11 -3.94 12.31
CA ASP A 847 3.62 -3.75 13.67
C ASP A 847 4.23 -2.36 13.82
N PHE A 848 3.94 -1.71 14.94
CA PHE A 848 4.33 -0.35 15.23
C PHE A 848 5.08 -0.25 16.55
N ALA A 849 6.15 0.55 16.54
CA ALA A 849 6.77 1.04 17.78
C ALA A 849 6.83 2.55 17.75
N THR A 850 6.49 3.19 18.87
CA THR A 850 6.61 4.65 19.04
C THR A 850 7.64 4.95 20.12
N TYR A 851 8.58 5.83 19.78
CA TYR A 851 9.66 6.29 20.63
C TYR A 851 9.53 7.78 20.92
N SER A 852 10.01 8.21 22.09
CA SER A 852 9.96 9.62 22.52
C SER A 852 10.99 9.89 23.62
N GLU A 853 11.73 10.99 23.52
CA GLU A 853 12.56 11.48 24.63
C GLU A 853 11.75 12.23 25.71
N ASP A 854 10.56 12.77 25.40
CA ASP A 854 9.68 13.43 26.37
C ASP A 854 8.88 12.43 27.23
N ILE A 855 9.59 11.59 27.99
CA ILE A 855 8.95 10.68 28.97
C ILE A 855 8.39 11.44 30.19
N ASP A 856 8.81 12.68 30.38
CA ASP A 856 8.42 13.53 31.51
C ASP A 856 6.91 13.85 31.53
N TYR A 857 6.26 13.91 30.37
CA TYR A 857 4.79 13.95 30.31
C TYR A 857 4.18 12.75 31.06
N PHE A 858 4.58 11.52 30.72
CA PHE A 858 4.04 10.30 31.31
C PHE A 858 4.38 10.18 32.79
N ARG A 859 5.61 10.54 33.20
CA ARG A 859 6.02 10.58 34.62
C ARG A 859 5.13 11.51 35.45
N ARG A 860 4.81 12.70 34.94
CA ARG A 860 3.91 13.65 35.64
C ARG A 860 2.50 13.08 35.79
N VAL A 861 1.99 12.41 34.75
CA VAL A 861 0.70 11.73 34.78
C VAL A 861 0.71 10.63 35.85
N LEU A 862 1.69 9.70 35.80
CA LEU A 862 1.87 8.61 36.77
C LEU A 862 1.99 9.11 38.20
N ARG A 863 2.84 10.13 38.44
CA ARG A 863 3.01 10.75 39.77
C ARG A 863 1.68 11.25 40.33
N ARG A 864 0.87 11.94 39.51
CA ARG A 864 -0.43 12.46 39.94
C ARG A 864 -1.36 11.33 40.36
N ILE A 865 -1.42 10.25 39.57
CA ILE A 865 -2.29 9.09 39.80
C ILE A 865 -1.89 8.35 41.07
N ILE A 866 -0.61 7.98 41.20
CA ILE A 866 -0.10 7.20 42.33
C ILE A 866 -0.26 7.98 43.64
N THR A 867 -0.14 9.32 43.59
CA THR A 867 -0.36 10.19 44.75
C THR A 867 -1.82 10.14 45.24
N GLU A 868 -2.81 9.89 44.38
CA GLU A 868 -4.22 9.71 44.79
C GLU A 868 -4.39 8.56 45.80
N TYR A 869 -3.52 7.55 45.70
CA TYR A 869 -3.52 6.36 46.56
C TYR A 869 -2.73 6.51 47.85
N ARG A 870 -2.28 7.73 48.16
CA ARG A 870 -1.42 8.03 49.32
C ARG A 870 -0.14 7.18 49.31
N LEU A 871 0.40 6.96 48.11
CA LEU A 871 1.73 6.46 47.84
C LEU A 871 2.60 7.65 47.42
N ALA A 872 3.90 7.57 47.65
CA ALA A 872 4.85 8.65 47.35
C ALA A 872 6.06 8.06 46.62
N PRO A 873 5.93 7.75 45.32
CA PRO A 873 7.02 7.22 44.52
C PRO A 873 8.08 8.31 44.29
N ASP A 874 9.35 7.94 44.21
CA ASP A 874 10.39 8.81 43.68
C ASP A 874 10.43 8.79 42.14
N ASP A 875 11.42 9.43 41.51
CA ASP A 875 11.48 9.46 40.03
C ASP A 875 11.92 8.11 39.45
N THR A 876 12.75 7.34 40.16
CA THR A 876 13.17 5.99 39.76
C THR A 876 12.00 5.03 39.82
N ASP A 877 11.18 5.08 40.86
CA ASP A 877 9.94 4.29 40.94
C ASP A 877 9.00 4.59 39.77
N LEU A 878 8.93 5.84 39.29
CA LEU A 878 8.07 6.22 38.16
C LEU A 878 8.63 5.78 36.82
N GLU A 879 9.95 5.80 36.67
CA GLU A 879 10.68 5.29 35.50
C GLU A 879 10.48 3.78 35.38
N ASP A 880 10.72 3.03 36.45
CA ASP A 880 10.48 1.57 36.51
C ASP A 880 9.02 1.21 36.17
N ILE A 881 8.05 2.01 36.64
CA ILE A 881 6.63 1.80 36.30
C ILE A 881 6.36 2.12 34.84
N ALA A 882 6.95 3.20 34.30
CA ALA A 882 6.74 3.60 32.92
C ALA A 882 7.32 2.56 31.94
N GLU A 883 8.54 2.09 32.19
CA GLU A 883 9.18 1.01 31.43
C GLU A 883 8.34 -0.28 31.47
N ARG A 884 7.84 -0.66 32.65
CA ARG A 884 6.94 -1.82 32.78
C ARG A 884 5.65 -1.66 32.01
N ILE A 885 5.07 -0.46 31.95
CA ILE A 885 3.87 -0.21 31.14
C ILE A 885 4.19 -0.39 29.66
N ALA A 886 5.31 0.16 29.18
CA ALA A 886 5.72 0.02 27.78
C ALA A 886 6.04 -1.44 27.40
N ASP A 887 6.59 -2.23 28.33
CA ASP A 887 6.97 -3.63 28.09
C ASP A 887 5.79 -4.63 28.19
N LEU A 888 4.89 -4.43 29.17
CA LEU A 888 3.80 -5.37 29.48
C LEU A 888 2.47 -5.08 28.76
N GLN A 889 2.31 -3.89 28.19
CA GLN A 889 1.07 -3.47 27.54
C GLN A 889 1.39 -3.05 26.12
N GLN A 890 0.70 -3.63 25.13
CA GLN A 890 0.95 -3.29 23.73
C GLN A 890 0.71 -1.79 23.45
N SER A 891 -0.41 -1.20 23.91
CA SER A 891 -0.63 0.26 23.80
C SER A 891 0.26 1.13 24.70
N GLY A 892 1.18 0.50 25.45
CA GLY A 892 2.17 1.12 26.31
C GLY A 892 1.65 2.31 27.11
N LEU A 893 2.45 3.37 27.12
CA LEU A 893 2.18 4.62 27.81
C LEU A 893 1.12 5.46 27.09
N LEU A 894 0.86 5.25 25.79
CA LEU A 894 -0.13 6.02 25.02
C LEU A 894 -1.55 5.85 25.58
N ARG A 895 -1.85 4.71 26.20
CA ARG A 895 -3.13 4.46 26.90
C ARG A 895 -3.37 5.42 28.07
N LEU A 896 -2.32 6.03 28.64
CA LEU A 896 -2.45 7.05 29.70
C LEU A 896 -3.03 8.36 29.18
N ILE A 897 -3.02 8.60 27.86
CA ILE A 897 -3.54 9.82 27.24
C ILE A 897 -5.05 9.67 27.02
N THR A 898 -5.82 10.33 27.87
CA THR A 898 -7.29 10.35 27.82
C THR A 898 -7.81 11.73 28.22
N ARG A 899 -9.03 12.08 27.80
CA ARG A 899 -9.69 13.33 28.24
C ARG A 899 -9.80 13.42 29.77
N GLU A 900 -9.91 12.30 30.48
CA GLU A 900 -9.93 12.25 31.95
C GLU A 900 -8.56 12.55 32.58
N THR A 901 -7.48 12.03 31.99
CA THR A 901 -6.12 12.27 32.49
C THR A 901 -5.63 13.68 32.16
N LEU A 902 -6.13 14.31 31.11
CA LEU A 902 -5.83 15.71 30.80
C LEU A 902 -6.53 16.70 31.76
N GLY A 903 -7.65 16.30 32.38
CA GLY A 903 -8.40 17.10 33.35
C GLY A 903 -7.94 16.98 34.81
N SER A 904 -8.59 17.72 35.72
CA SER A 904 -8.35 17.66 37.18
C SER A 904 -9.26 16.66 37.91
N GLY A 905 -9.87 15.71 37.19
CA GLY A 905 -10.82 14.73 37.74
C GLY A 905 -10.16 13.40 38.12
N LYS A 906 -10.78 12.65 39.04
CA LYS A 906 -10.41 11.24 39.30
C LYS A 906 -10.76 10.42 38.05
N SER A 907 -9.76 9.99 37.29
CA SER A 907 -9.97 9.11 36.12
C SER A 907 -10.26 7.67 36.58
N ARG A 908 -11.23 6.98 35.96
CA ARG A 908 -11.53 5.57 36.26
C ARG A 908 -10.61 4.63 35.48
N ASN A 909 -10.37 4.94 34.20
CA ASN A 909 -9.51 4.16 33.31
C ASN A 909 -8.09 4.01 33.88
N THR A 910 -7.56 5.13 34.36
CA THR A 910 -6.20 5.21 34.90
C THR A 910 -6.01 4.42 36.21
N LYS A 911 -7.08 4.28 37.00
CA LYS A 911 -7.09 3.45 38.21
C LYS A 911 -7.09 1.96 37.88
N GLY A 912 -7.81 1.58 36.83
CA GLY A 912 -7.76 0.23 36.26
C GLY A 912 -6.35 -0.12 35.80
N LEU A 913 -5.68 0.77 35.06
CA LEU A 913 -4.32 0.54 34.57
C LEU A 913 -3.31 0.37 35.72
N LEU A 914 -3.31 1.25 36.72
CA LEU A 914 -2.41 1.10 37.88
C LEU A 914 -2.68 -0.20 38.64
N GLY A 915 -3.96 -0.55 38.83
CA GLY A 915 -4.34 -1.84 39.41
C GLY A 915 -3.79 -3.02 38.63
N SER A 916 -3.82 -2.94 37.31
CA SER A 916 -3.31 -3.97 36.40
C SER A 916 -1.81 -4.16 36.55
N ILE A 917 -1.04 -3.07 36.57
CA ILE A 917 0.42 -3.11 36.78
C ILE A 917 0.77 -3.75 38.13
N ILE A 918 0.07 -3.35 39.20
CA ILE A 918 0.26 -3.91 40.55
C ILE A 918 -0.03 -5.42 40.54
N ALA A 919 -1.13 -5.81 39.90
CA ALA A 919 -1.53 -7.20 39.79
C ALA A 919 -0.51 -8.01 38.99
N VAL A 920 -0.02 -7.51 37.85
CA VAL A 920 1.05 -8.16 37.07
C VAL A 920 2.30 -8.35 37.92
N GLN A 921 2.77 -7.31 38.62
CA GLN A 921 3.96 -7.40 39.46
C GLN A 921 3.78 -8.47 40.56
N TRP A 922 2.60 -8.52 41.16
CA TRP A 922 2.28 -9.52 42.16
C TRP A 922 2.24 -10.93 41.58
N LEU A 923 1.65 -11.11 40.38
CA LEU A 923 1.62 -12.39 39.66
C LEU A 923 3.04 -12.83 39.29
N GLN A 924 3.90 -11.92 38.83
CA GLN A 924 5.31 -12.20 38.56
C GLN A 924 6.05 -12.76 39.78
N GLN A 925 5.78 -12.23 40.98
CA GLN A 925 6.40 -12.70 42.23
C GLN A 925 5.77 -13.99 42.78
N THR A 926 4.49 -14.26 42.48
CA THR A 926 3.71 -15.32 43.15
C THR A 926 3.63 -16.60 42.31
N LEU A 927 3.61 -16.48 40.99
CA LEU A 927 3.56 -17.62 40.07
C LEU A 927 4.95 -18.24 39.90
N ALA A 928 5.00 -19.57 39.88
CA ALA A 928 6.23 -20.33 39.62
C ALA A 928 6.68 -20.17 38.16
N ASP A 929 8.00 -20.14 37.94
CA ASP A 929 8.60 -20.18 36.61
C ASP A 929 8.66 -21.62 36.07
N PRO A 930 8.56 -21.79 34.74
CA PRO A 930 8.33 -20.75 33.74
C PRO A 930 6.86 -20.30 33.66
N LYS A 931 6.63 -19.04 33.28
CA LYS A 931 5.29 -18.43 33.18
C LYS A 931 5.20 -17.34 32.11
N LEU A 932 4.02 -17.20 31.51
CA LEU A 932 3.66 -16.07 30.65
C LEU A 932 2.54 -15.26 31.33
N ILE A 933 2.62 -13.93 31.23
CA ILE A 933 1.61 -13.00 31.75
C ILE A 933 1.41 -11.92 30.69
N PHE A 934 0.20 -11.79 30.16
CA PHE A 934 -0.09 -10.83 29.11
C PHE A 934 -1.54 -10.36 29.17
N SER A 935 -1.82 -9.23 28.53
CA SER A 935 -3.18 -8.67 28.44
C SER A 935 -3.89 -9.14 27.18
N ILE A 936 -5.22 -9.27 27.25
CA ILE A 936 -6.10 -9.58 26.10
C ILE A 936 -6.56 -8.30 25.38
N ASP A 937 -6.04 -7.12 25.75
CA ASP A 937 -6.43 -5.85 25.15
C ASP A 937 -5.87 -5.61 23.73
N ASN A 938 -5.14 -6.57 23.14
CA ASN A 938 -4.73 -6.49 21.74
C ASN A 938 -5.97 -6.35 20.84
N PRO A 939 -6.10 -5.28 20.02
CA PRO A 939 -7.29 -5.05 19.19
C PRO A 939 -7.62 -6.21 18.25
N ARG A 940 -6.61 -6.80 17.61
CA ARG A 940 -6.75 -7.93 16.68
C ARG A 940 -7.13 -9.22 17.43
N THR A 941 -6.49 -9.54 18.54
CA THR A 941 -6.85 -10.70 19.36
C THR A 941 -8.26 -10.57 19.92
N ARG A 942 -8.66 -9.36 20.33
CA ARG A 942 -10.00 -9.06 20.82
C ARG A 942 -11.07 -9.29 19.75
N GLU A 943 -10.81 -8.78 18.56
CA GLU A 943 -11.66 -8.97 17.38
C GLU A 943 -11.81 -10.45 17.03
N TRP A 944 -10.70 -11.18 16.89
CA TRP A 944 -10.71 -12.60 16.56
C TRP A 944 -11.38 -13.46 17.63
N LEU A 945 -11.03 -13.29 18.92
CA LEU A 945 -11.64 -14.05 20.01
C LEU A 945 -13.11 -13.71 20.26
N ASN A 946 -13.66 -12.72 19.54
CA ASN A 946 -15.03 -12.25 19.69
C ASN A 946 -15.37 -11.88 21.15
N LEU A 947 -14.37 -11.33 21.83
CA LEU A 947 -14.55 -10.70 23.13
C LEU A 947 -15.11 -9.31 22.80
N GLY A 948 -16.44 -9.22 22.66
CA GLY A 948 -17.12 -8.06 22.07
C GLY A 948 -16.73 -6.69 22.66
N ASP A 949 -17.24 -5.61 22.07
CA ASP A 949 -16.99 -4.23 22.56
C ASP A 949 -17.59 -3.93 23.93
N SER A 950 -18.24 -4.91 24.57
CA SER A 950 -18.71 -4.78 25.95
C SER A 950 -17.51 -4.54 26.89
N GLU A 951 -17.75 -3.73 27.93
CA GLU A 951 -16.81 -3.56 29.04
C GLU A 951 -16.65 -4.86 29.88
N SER A 952 -17.05 -6.05 29.38
CA SER A 952 -17.21 -7.29 30.14
C SER A 952 -16.21 -8.39 29.82
N ARG A 953 -14.95 -8.01 29.59
CA ARG A 953 -13.83 -8.95 29.41
C ARG A 953 -12.88 -8.97 30.61
N ALA A 954 -12.17 -10.08 30.77
CA ALA A 954 -11.06 -10.20 31.70
C ALA A 954 -9.85 -9.37 31.25
N ASP A 955 -9.09 -8.82 32.20
CA ASP A 955 -7.97 -7.92 31.93
C ASP A 955 -6.67 -8.66 31.50
N ILE A 956 -6.39 -9.82 32.11
CA ILE A 956 -5.09 -10.53 32.00
C ILE A 956 -5.28 -12.04 31.82
N LEU A 957 -4.39 -12.64 31.04
CA LEU A 957 -4.16 -14.08 30.99
C LEU A 957 -2.80 -14.42 31.61
N THR A 958 -2.75 -15.56 32.29
CA THR A 958 -1.46 -16.16 32.68
C THR A 958 -1.40 -17.62 32.26
N VAL A 959 -0.25 -18.04 31.76
CA VAL A 959 0.00 -19.43 31.35
C VAL A 959 1.13 -20.01 32.17
N GLN A 960 0.93 -21.22 32.67
CA GLN A 960 1.95 -22.04 33.32
C GLN A 960 1.91 -23.47 32.79
N PHE A 961 2.98 -24.21 33.01
CA PHE A 961 3.00 -25.65 32.74
C PHE A 961 2.15 -26.42 33.75
N ASP A 962 1.40 -27.40 33.28
CA ASP A 962 0.83 -28.42 34.15
C ASP A 962 1.86 -29.53 34.47
N ASP A 963 1.50 -30.38 35.43
CA ASP A 963 2.33 -31.52 35.87
C ASP A 963 2.35 -32.70 34.85
N ASP A 964 1.42 -32.75 33.89
CA ASP A 964 1.15 -33.87 32.98
C ASP A 964 1.56 -33.60 31.50
N GLY A 965 2.15 -32.44 31.20
CA GLY A 965 2.62 -32.03 29.87
C GLY A 965 1.76 -30.99 29.14
N GLY A 966 0.59 -30.63 29.67
CA GLY A 966 -0.27 -29.56 29.16
C GLY A 966 -0.03 -28.20 29.81
N LEU A 967 -1.05 -27.34 29.75
CA LEU A 967 -1.00 -25.93 30.15
C LEU A 967 -2.11 -25.56 31.14
N ILE A 968 -1.80 -24.66 32.08
CA ILE A 968 -2.75 -24.02 32.99
C ILE A 968 -2.91 -22.57 32.56
N LEU A 969 -4.13 -22.18 32.18
CA LEU A 969 -4.50 -20.83 31.79
C LEU A 969 -5.41 -20.21 32.86
N ASP A 970 -4.90 -19.25 33.63
CA ASP A 970 -5.74 -18.43 34.51
C ASP A 970 -6.31 -17.24 33.73
N ILE A 971 -7.63 -17.07 33.75
CA ILE A 971 -8.37 -15.91 33.24
C ILE A 971 -8.56 -14.92 34.39
N ILE A 972 -7.94 -13.75 34.34
CA ILE A 972 -7.82 -12.85 35.49
C ILE A 972 -8.53 -11.52 35.26
N GLU A 973 -9.50 -11.24 36.12
CA GLU A 973 -10.18 -9.94 36.22
C GLU A 973 -9.61 -9.10 37.37
N ILE A 974 -9.30 -7.83 37.15
CA ILE A 974 -8.59 -6.97 38.11
C ILE A 974 -9.51 -5.85 38.60
N LYS A 975 -9.80 -5.84 39.91
CA LYS A 975 -10.62 -4.79 40.52
C LYS A 975 -9.82 -3.93 41.49
N THR A 976 -9.70 -2.64 41.18
CA THR A 976 -9.08 -1.65 42.06
C THR A 976 -10.12 -0.99 42.97
N LEU A 977 -10.05 -1.23 44.28
CA LEU A 977 -11.09 -0.84 45.24
C LEU A 977 -10.59 0.25 46.23
N GLU A 978 -11.30 1.38 46.33
CA GLU A 978 -11.06 2.44 47.34
C GLU A 978 -11.89 2.24 48.64
N GLU A 979 -13.07 1.65 48.55
CA GLU A 979 -13.88 1.06 49.63
C GLU A 979 -14.67 -0.09 48.98
N THR A 980 -15.26 -1.03 49.73
CA THR A 980 -16.05 -2.18 49.22
C THR A 980 -17.11 -1.75 48.21
N SER A 981 -16.73 -1.58 46.95
CA SER A 981 -17.63 -1.36 45.84
C SER A 981 -18.12 -2.73 45.40
N GLY A 982 -19.42 -2.85 45.13
CA GLY A 982 -20.11 -4.11 44.84
C GLY A 982 -19.76 -4.74 43.49
N ALA A 983 -18.50 -4.67 43.05
CA ALA A 983 -18.00 -5.37 41.87
C ALA A 983 -18.15 -6.89 42.04
N TYR A 984 -17.90 -7.40 43.26
CA TYR A 984 -18.24 -8.74 43.67
C TYR A 984 -18.51 -8.79 45.19
N THR A 985 -19.19 -9.85 45.63
CA THR A 985 -19.44 -10.15 47.04
C THR A 985 -19.10 -11.60 47.33
N VAL A 986 -18.58 -11.87 48.53
CA VAL A 986 -18.28 -13.23 49.00
C VAL A 986 -19.21 -13.53 50.18
N LYS A 987 -20.06 -14.54 50.03
CA LYS A 987 -20.97 -15.04 51.07
C LYS A 987 -20.50 -16.41 51.54
N ASP A 988 -20.63 -16.69 52.83
CA ASP A 988 -20.38 -18.04 53.37
C ASP A 988 -21.72 -18.76 53.51
N GLU A 989 -21.94 -19.77 52.67
CA GLU A 989 -23.13 -20.63 52.69
C GLU A 989 -22.70 -22.06 53.05
N ASP A 990 -23.05 -22.48 54.27
CA ASP A 990 -22.75 -23.82 54.82
C ASP A 990 -21.26 -24.23 54.73
N GLY A 991 -20.33 -23.29 54.87
CA GLY A 991 -18.89 -23.51 54.80
C GLY A 991 -18.31 -23.47 53.38
N THR A 992 -19.13 -23.15 52.38
CA THR A 992 -18.72 -22.88 51.00
C THR A 992 -18.77 -21.38 50.74
N LYS A 993 -17.68 -20.81 50.24
CA LYS A 993 -17.65 -19.39 49.87
C LYS A 993 -18.28 -19.21 48.49
N VAL A 994 -19.46 -18.60 48.43
CA VAL A 994 -20.15 -18.24 47.18
C VAL A 994 -19.76 -16.83 46.76
N VAL A 995 -19.26 -16.68 45.54
CA VAL A 995 -18.80 -15.40 44.97
C VAL A 995 -19.73 -14.97 43.84
N GLU A 996 -20.29 -13.77 43.91
CA GLU A 996 -21.22 -13.23 42.91
C GLU A 996 -21.00 -11.73 42.66
N GLY A 997 -21.37 -11.25 41.48
CA GLY A 997 -21.35 -9.83 41.09
C GLY A 997 -20.77 -9.63 39.69
N ASN A 998 -20.83 -8.39 39.19
CA ASN A 998 -20.44 -8.08 37.82
C ASN A 998 -19.02 -8.56 37.46
N ALA A 999 -18.03 -8.48 38.36
CA ALA A 999 -16.67 -8.95 38.09
C ALA A 999 -16.61 -10.48 37.87
N VAL A 1000 -17.53 -11.23 38.49
CA VAL A 1000 -17.67 -12.67 38.27
C VAL A 1000 -18.27 -12.91 36.89
N ASP A 1001 -19.30 -12.15 36.50
CA ASP A 1001 -19.91 -12.29 35.18
C ASP A 1001 -18.88 -12.02 34.06
N GLN A 1002 -18.05 -10.97 34.21
CA GLN A 1002 -16.99 -10.60 33.25
C GLN A 1002 -15.91 -11.68 33.09
N VAL A 1003 -15.36 -12.20 34.19
CA VAL A 1003 -14.32 -13.24 34.10
C VAL A 1003 -14.88 -14.54 33.51
N PHE A 1004 -16.14 -14.86 33.78
CA PHE A 1004 -16.78 -16.07 33.26
C PHE A 1004 -17.16 -15.96 31.79
N GLU A 1005 -17.53 -14.77 31.29
CA GLU A 1005 -17.74 -14.52 29.86
C GLU A 1005 -16.48 -14.87 29.06
N THR A 1006 -15.32 -14.32 29.45
CA THR A 1006 -14.03 -14.66 28.81
C THR A 1006 -13.65 -16.13 29.00
N THR A 1007 -13.92 -16.69 30.20
CA THR A 1007 -13.61 -18.10 30.51
C THR A 1007 -14.42 -19.05 29.64
N ASP A 1008 -15.71 -18.78 29.45
CA ASP A 1008 -16.60 -19.65 28.68
C ASP A 1008 -16.28 -19.57 27.18
N THR A 1009 -15.93 -18.37 26.67
CA THR A 1009 -15.42 -18.20 25.29
C THR A 1009 -14.16 -19.02 25.05
N ILE A 1010 -13.12 -18.86 25.87
CA ILE A 1010 -11.85 -19.58 25.69
C ILE A 1010 -12.04 -21.09 25.91
N ARG A 1011 -12.83 -21.50 26.90
CA ARG A 1011 -13.12 -22.92 27.14
C ARG A 1011 -13.90 -23.55 25.98
N GLY A 1012 -14.78 -22.78 25.34
CA GLY A 1012 -15.48 -23.17 24.11
C GLY A 1012 -14.54 -23.59 22.98
N LEU A 1013 -13.41 -22.91 22.81
CA LEU A 1013 -12.43 -23.22 21.75
C LEU A 1013 -11.80 -24.62 21.86
N PHE A 1014 -11.70 -25.17 23.07
CA PHE A 1014 -11.06 -26.47 23.32
C PHE A 1014 -12.06 -27.59 23.61
N THR A 1015 -13.28 -27.26 24.04
CA THR A 1015 -14.27 -28.25 24.51
C THR A 1015 -15.63 -28.19 23.81
N GLY A 1016 -15.87 -27.15 23.01
CA GLY A 1016 -17.12 -26.95 22.26
C GLY A 1016 -17.22 -27.85 21.02
N ASP A 1017 -18.41 -27.84 20.42
CA ASP A 1017 -18.61 -28.44 19.10
C ASP A 1017 -17.84 -27.60 18.06
N LYS A 1018 -17.09 -28.26 17.17
CA LYS A 1018 -16.35 -27.56 16.11
C LYS A 1018 -17.32 -26.87 15.16
N ASN A 1019 -17.05 -25.59 14.87
CA ASN A 1019 -17.74 -24.80 13.85
C ASN A 1019 -16.75 -23.91 13.06
N LEU A 1020 -17.26 -23.22 12.04
CA LEU A 1020 -16.58 -22.29 11.11
C LEU A 1020 -15.74 -21.21 11.81
N THR A 1021 -16.07 -20.82 13.04
CA THR A 1021 -15.30 -19.81 13.79
C THR A 1021 -14.30 -20.41 14.76
N THR A 1022 -14.44 -21.69 15.11
CA THR A 1022 -13.66 -22.31 16.19
C THR A 1022 -12.17 -22.41 15.83
N SER A 1023 -11.84 -22.94 14.64
CA SER A 1023 -10.44 -23.13 14.23
C SER A 1023 -9.70 -21.79 14.07
N PRO A 1024 -10.22 -20.78 13.36
CA PRO A 1024 -9.60 -19.46 13.27
C PRO A 1024 -9.33 -18.81 14.62
N ARG A 1025 -10.29 -18.88 15.54
CA ARG A 1025 -10.16 -18.31 16.90
C ARG A 1025 -9.10 -19.01 17.72
N LYS A 1026 -9.02 -20.33 17.57
CA LYS A 1026 -8.00 -21.14 18.23
C LYS A 1026 -6.60 -20.75 17.71
N GLU A 1027 -6.42 -20.61 16.40
CA GLU A 1027 -5.15 -20.18 15.83
C GLU A 1027 -4.77 -18.73 16.21
N ALA A 1028 -5.74 -17.83 16.30
CA ALA A 1028 -5.50 -16.47 16.81
C ALA A 1028 -4.99 -16.45 18.26
N LEU A 1029 -5.53 -17.34 19.13
CA LEU A 1029 -5.02 -17.51 20.49
C LEU A 1029 -3.62 -18.11 20.51
N ARG A 1030 -3.33 -19.09 19.64
CA ARG A 1030 -2.01 -19.71 19.49
C ARG A 1030 -0.97 -18.66 19.09
N GLU A 1031 -1.27 -17.87 18.07
CA GLU A 1031 -0.39 -16.79 17.60
C GLU A 1031 -0.09 -15.76 18.69
N GLN A 1032 -1.12 -15.37 19.47
CA GLN A 1032 -0.92 -14.46 20.60
C GLN A 1032 0.05 -15.04 21.64
N LEU A 1033 -0.07 -16.33 21.98
CA LEU A 1033 0.85 -16.97 22.94
C LEU A 1033 2.30 -16.96 22.45
N TYR A 1034 2.52 -17.24 21.17
CA TYR A 1034 3.86 -17.22 20.58
C TYR A 1034 4.45 -15.81 20.47
N TYR A 1035 3.63 -14.81 20.19
CA TYR A 1035 4.07 -13.42 20.20
C TYR A 1035 4.55 -12.98 21.60
N GLU A 1036 3.80 -13.34 22.64
CA GLU A 1036 4.18 -13.02 24.01
C GLU A 1036 5.43 -13.81 24.46
N LEU A 1037 5.57 -15.06 23.99
CA LEU A 1037 6.78 -15.88 24.20
C LEU A 1037 8.02 -15.30 23.53
N THR A 1038 7.92 -14.81 22.30
CA THR A 1038 9.05 -14.19 21.57
C THR A 1038 9.41 -12.81 22.11
N SER A 1039 8.43 -12.09 22.66
CA SER A 1039 8.64 -10.80 23.32
C SER A 1039 9.25 -10.91 24.72
N ALA A 1040 9.15 -12.08 25.36
CA ALA A 1040 9.69 -12.31 26.69
C ALA A 1040 11.22 -12.50 26.69
N GLU A 1041 11.96 -11.40 26.89
CA GLU A 1041 13.42 -11.44 27.03
C GLU A 1041 13.87 -12.33 28.20
N GLY A 1042 14.91 -13.14 27.96
CA GLY A 1042 15.50 -14.00 28.99
C GLY A 1042 14.64 -15.19 29.43
N MET A 1043 13.53 -15.48 28.74
CA MET A 1043 12.70 -16.64 29.03
C MET A 1043 13.48 -17.95 28.82
N GLU A 1044 13.64 -18.73 29.90
CA GLU A 1044 14.21 -20.08 29.84
C GLU A 1044 13.18 -21.09 29.30
N GLY A 1045 13.64 -22.13 28.61
CA GLY A 1045 12.78 -23.22 28.17
C GLY A 1045 11.87 -22.90 26.98
N LYS A 1046 12.26 -21.97 26.09
CA LYS A 1046 11.49 -21.62 24.88
C LYS A 1046 11.10 -22.82 24.03
N GLN A 1047 11.97 -23.82 23.92
CA GLN A 1047 11.65 -25.10 23.26
C GLN A 1047 10.45 -25.79 23.92
N GLU A 1048 10.50 -25.97 25.24
CA GLU A 1048 9.43 -26.66 25.99
C GLU A 1048 8.11 -25.88 25.93
N TRP A 1049 8.18 -24.54 25.88
CA TRP A 1049 7.00 -23.71 25.62
C TRP A 1049 6.39 -23.96 24.26
N ALA A 1050 7.20 -23.92 23.19
CA ALA A 1050 6.73 -24.17 21.83
C ALA A 1050 6.10 -25.56 21.71
N ASP A 1051 6.79 -26.59 22.21
CA ASP A 1051 6.31 -27.98 22.18
C ASP A 1051 4.95 -28.12 22.89
N ARG A 1052 4.82 -27.61 24.13
CA ARG A 1052 3.58 -27.75 24.91
C ARG A 1052 2.41 -26.92 24.34
N ILE A 1053 2.70 -25.74 23.79
CA ILE A 1053 1.67 -24.95 23.09
C ILE A 1053 1.19 -25.74 21.87
N ASN A 1054 2.09 -26.27 21.05
CA ASN A 1054 1.71 -27.09 19.89
C ASN A 1054 0.89 -28.33 20.32
N ASP A 1055 1.34 -29.09 21.33
CA ASP A 1055 0.63 -30.27 21.82
C ASP A 1055 -0.81 -29.97 22.28
N VAL A 1056 -1.02 -28.86 23.01
CA VAL A 1056 -2.37 -28.45 23.46
C VAL A 1056 -3.26 -28.03 22.29
N PHE A 1057 -2.71 -27.31 21.33
CA PHE A 1057 -3.47 -26.78 20.19
C PHE A 1057 -3.75 -27.84 19.13
N ASN A 1058 -2.89 -28.85 18.98
CA ASN A 1058 -3.13 -30.03 18.15
C ASN A 1058 -4.09 -31.03 18.84
N GLY A 1059 -4.25 -30.92 20.17
CA GLY A 1059 -5.17 -31.76 20.96
C GLY A 1059 -4.52 -33.01 21.55
N ASP A 1060 -3.18 -33.08 21.53
CA ASP A 1060 -2.36 -34.13 22.13
C ASP A 1060 -2.21 -33.97 23.65
N ALA A 1061 -2.37 -32.74 24.16
CA ALA A 1061 -2.37 -32.40 25.58
C ALA A 1061 -3.65 -31.65 26.03
N GLN A 1062 -3.84 -31.50 27.34
CA GLN A 1062 -5.00 -30.80 27.91
C GLN A 1062 -4.64 -29.36 28.30
N ILE A 1063 -5.66 -28.50 28.34
CA ILE A 1063 -5.56 -27.15 28.89
C ILE A 1063 -6.54 -26.99 30.06
N GLU A 1064 -6.04 -26.60 31.22
CA GLU A 1064 -6.85 -26.26 32.39
C GLU A 1064 -7.15 -24.76 32.39
N ILE A 1065 -8.43 -24.38 32.32
CA ILE A 1065 -8.84 -22.96 32.25
C ILE A 1065 -9.55 -22.55 33.54
N ASN A 1066 -8.95 -21.61 34.26
CA ASN A 1066 -9.31 -21.23 35.62
C ASN A 1066 -9.70 -19.74 35.76
N PRO A 1067 -10.94 -19.41 36.18
CA PRO A 1067 -11.34 -18.03 36.41
C PRO A 1067 -10.81 -17.50 37.76
N ARG A 1068 -10.30 -16.28 37.74
CA ARG A 1068 -9.65 -15.63 38.89
C ARG A 1068 -9.94 -14.14 38.95
N ILE A 1069 -10.10 -13.61 40.16
CA ILE A 1069 -10.21 -12.16 40.42
C ILE A 1069 -9.02 -11.73 41.28
N VAL A 1070 -8.31 -10.69 40.85
CA VAL A 1070 -7.30 -10.00 41.67
C VAL A 1070 -7.86 -8.65 42.12
N SER A 1071 -8.03 -8.50 43.42
CA SER A 1071 -8.59 -7.31 44.05
C SER A 1071 -7.49 -6.45 44.67
N VAL A 1072 -7.24 -5.28 44.09
CA VAL A 1072 -6.24 -4.31 44.55
C VAL A 1072 -6.91 -3.35 45.54
N GLU A 1073 -6.79 -3.64 46.83
CA GLU A 1073 -7.51 -2.96 47.93
C GLU A 1073 -6.65 -1.85 48.57
N VAL A 1074 -6.62 -0.69 47.93
CA VAL A 1074 -5.65 0.37 48.25
C VAL A 1074 -5.89 1.08 49.58
N THR A 1075 -7.07 0.88 50.19
CA THR A 1075 -7.41 1.40 51.53
C THR A 1075 -7.41 0.33 52.62
N SER A 1076 -7.24 -0.95 52.26
CA SER A 1076 -7.23 -2.05 53.22
C SER A 1076 -6.02 -1.94 54.14
N GLU A 1077 -6.26 -2.01 55.46
CA GLU A 1077 -5.21 -2.01 56.49
C GLU A 1077 -4.70 -3.42 56.82
N ALA A 1078 -5.12 -4.45 56.06
CA ALA A 1078 -4.58 -5.79 56.23
C ALA A 1078 -3.08 -5.82 55.92
N THR A 1079 -2.34 -6.65 56.65
CA THR A 1079 -0.88 -6.71 56.60
C THR A 1079 -0.34 -7.80 55.66
N SER A 1080 -1.22 -8.62 55.08
CA SER A 1080 -0.86 -9.71 54.17
C SER A 1080 -2.00 -9.99 53.19
N ASP A 1081 -1.64 -10.57 52.05
CA ASP A 1081 -2.57 -11.00 51.01
C ASP A 1081 -3.59 -12.03 51.55
N GLU A 1082 -4.84 -12.00 51.05
CA GLU A 1082 -5.88 -12.99 51.37
C GLU A 1082 -6.29 -13.74 50.09
N ARG A 1083 -6.18 -15.08 50.10
CA ARG A 1083 -6.71 -15.94 49.04
C ARG A 1083 -8.03 -16.59 49.44
N ILE A 1084 -8.98 -16.58 48.51
CA ILE A 1084 -10.31 -17.15 48.64
C ILE A 1084 -10.57 -18.09 47.47
N ASP A 1085 -10.64 -19.39 47.73
CA ASP A 1085 -11.19 -20.35 46.77
C ASP A 1085 -12.70 -20.49 47.05
N GLY A 1086 -13.53 -20.22 46.03
CA GLY A 1086 -14.98 -20.18 46.14
C GLY A 1086 -15.68 -20.77 44.92
N VAL A 1087 -17.01 -20.63 44.88
CA VAL A 1087 -17.86 -21.05 43.76
C VAL A 1087 -18.83 -19.94 43.37
N THR A 1088 -19.25 -19.90 42.11
CA THR A 1088 -20.35 -19.04 41.65
C THR A 1088 -21.70 -19.56 42.14
N PRO A 1089 -22.79 -18.77 42.05
CA PRO A 1089 -24.15 -19.28 42.32
C PRO A 1089 -24.53 -20.50 41.47
N ASN A 1090 -23.89 -20.68 40.31
CA ASN A 1090 -24.07 -21.81 39.40
C ASN A 1090 -23.11 -22.97 39.69
N ALA A 1091 -22.41 -22.96 40.83
CA ALA A 1091 -21.47 -23.97 41.29
C ALA A 1091 -20.22 -24.17 40.41
N GLN A 1092 -19.79 -23.14 39.67
CA GLN A 1092 -18.49 -23.13 38.99
C GLN A 1092 -17.40 -22.61 39.94
N SER A 1093 -16.21 -23.19 39.93
CA SER A 1093 -15.10 -22.78 40.81
C SER A 1093 -14.53 -21.43 40.39
N ILE A 1094 -14.13 -20.59 41.36
CA ILE A 1094 -13.47 -19.29 41.12
C ILE A 1094 -12.49 -18.98 42.25
N ARG A 1095 -11.35 -18.36 41.90
CA ARG A 1095 -10.36 -17.87 42.87
C ARG A 1095 -10.43 -16.35 43.01
N VAL A 1096 -10.31 -15.84 44.23
CA VAL A 1096 -10.20 -14.40 44.51
C VAL A 1096 -8.99 -14.14 45.38
N ASP A 1097 -8.05 -13.33 44.91
CA ASP A 1097 -6.88 -12.88 45.66
C ASP A 1097 -7.01 -11.39 45.98
N LYS A 1098 -6.83 -11.01 47.25
CA LYS A 1098 -6.92 -9.63 47.70
C LYS A 1098 -5.56 -9.10 48.11
N LEU A 1099 -5.16 -7.99 47.50
CA LEU A 1099 -3.90 -7.30 47.70
C LEU A 1099 -4.15 -6.04 48.53
N PRO A 1100 -3.78 -6.04 49.83
CA PRO A 1100 -3.97 -4.86 50.67
C PRO A 1100 -2.91 -3.79 50.40
N ARG A 1101 -3.13 -2.59 50.94
CA ARG A 1101 -2.24 -1.43 50.77
C ARG A 1101 -0.77 -1.71 51.10
N GLN A 1102 -0.50 -2.56 52.09
CA GLN A 1102 0.87 -2.87 52.49
C GLN A 1102 1.62 -3.67 51.41
N SER A 1103 0.95 -4.62 50.75
CA SER A 1103 1.49 -5.36 49.61
C SER A 1103 1.73 -4.43 48.41
N ILE A 1104 0.77 -3.54 48.12
CA ILE A 1104 0.89 -2.54 47.05
C ILE A 1104 2.13 -1.65 47.25
N LYS A 1105 2.37 -1.19 48.48
CA LYS A 1105 3.56 -0.38 48.81
C LYS A 1105 4.86 -1.11 48.51
N ARG A 1106 4.96 -2.39 48.88
CA ARG A 1106 6.14 -3.23 48.61
C ARG A 1106 6.38 -3.41 47.11
N LEU A 1107 5.31 -3.50 46.32
CA LEU A 1107 5.39 -3.73 44.88
C LEU A 1107 5.76 -2.47 44.07
N ILE A 1108 5.43 -1.28 44.58
CA ILE A 1108 5.58 0.01 43.88
C ILE A 1108 6.80 0.81 44.33
N VAL A 1109 7.12 0.82 45.63
CA VAL A 1109 8.14 1.73 46.20
C VAL A 1109 9.41 0.95 46.46
N SER A 1110 10.45 1.20 45.66
CA SER A 1110 11.78 0.64 45.86
C SER A 1110 12.36 1.11 47.21
N GLY A 1111 13.02 0.21 47.96
CA GLY A 1111 13.66 0.55 49.25
C GLY A 1111 12.87 0.24 50.53
N ILE A 1112 11.72 -0.45 50.47
CA ILE A 1112 11.07 -0.99 51.68
C ILE A 1112 11.79 -2.24 52.22
N GLU A 1113 12.42 -3.03 51.35
CA GLU A 1113 13.12 -4.26 51.77
C GLU A 1113 14.37 -4.00 52.63
N ASP A 1114 15.01 -2.83 52.51
CA ASP A 1114 16.20 -2.49 53.29
C ASP A 1114 15.92 -1.96 54.71
N ARG A 1115 14.65 -1.82 55.12
CA ARG A 1115 14.28 -1.25 56.42
C ARG A 1115 13.68 -2.23 57.44
N GLU A 1116 13.36 -3.47 57.06
CA GLU A 1116 12.78 -4.42 58.02
C GLU A 1116 13.81 -5.08 58.97
N ASP A 1117 15.12 -4.91 58.73
CA ASP A 1117 16.18 -5.51 59.57
C ASP A 1117 16.71 -4.60 60.70
N GLN A 1118 16.03 -3.49 60.99
CA GLN A 1118 16.28 -2.70 62.20
C GLN A 1118 15.02 -2.50 63.03
N ARG A 1119 14.52 -3.59 63.62
CA ARG A 1119 13.72 -3.49 64.84
C ARG A 1119 14.67 -3.29 66.04
N PRO A 1120 14.60 -2.18 66.78
CA PRO A 1120 15.15 -2.15 68.12
C PRO A 1120 14.28 -3.04 68.99
N GLU A 1121 14.89 -4.01 69.68
CA GLU A 1121 14.22 -4.79 70.71
C GLU A 1121 13.58 -3.85 71.75
N GLU A 1122 12.34 -4.18 72.13
CA GLU A 1122 11.61 -3.57 73.22
C GLU A 1122 12.44 -3.63 74.52
N ASP A 1123 12.71 -2.48 75.11
CA ASP A 1123 12.86 -2.37 76.56
C ASP A 1123 11.82 -1.37 77.07
N ALA A 1124 10.86 -1.91 77.80
CA ALA A 1124 9.88 -1.18 78.58
C ALA A 1124 10.57 -0.52 79.78
N GLU A 1125 10.36 0.78 80.01
CA GLU A 1125 10.25 1.32 81.37
C GLU A 1125 9.59 2.72 81.40
N GLU A 1126 8.94 2.95 82.54
CA GLU A 1126 7.93 3.96 82.84
C GLU A 1126 8.45 5.40 83.05
N GLU A 1127 7.48 6.33 82.97
CA GLU A 1127 7.32 7.54 83.79
C GLU A 1127 7.98 8.90 83.43
N ALA A 1128 7.07 9.90 83.39
CA ALA A 1128 7.15 11.24 83.96
C ALA A 1128 7.65 12.46 83.14
N VAL A 1129 6.66 13.22 82.62
CA VAL A 1129 6.42 14.68 82.74
C VAL A 1129 7.61 15.61 83.04
N ALA A 1130 7.87 16.58 82.14
CA ALA A 1130 7.95 18.02 82.46
C ALA A 1130 8.12 18.90 81.20
N GLU A 1131 7.47 20.08 81.25
CA GLU A 1131 7.36 21.14 80.25
C GLU A 1131 8.58 22.10 80.21
N GLU A 1132 8.52 23.03 79.24
CA GLU A 1132 9.20 24.35 79.16
C GLU A 1132 10.70 24.37 78.78
N GLU A 1133 11.25 25.28 77.98
CA GLU A 1133 10.79 26.45 77.19
C GLU A 1133 12.02 26.91 76.35
N THR A 1134 11.75 27.47 75.16
CA THR A 1134 12.41 28.62 74.48
C THR A 1134 13.89 28.98 74.75
N ASP A 1135 14.71 29.09 73.69
CA ASP A 1135 15.12 30.37 73.07
C ASP A 1135 16.37 30.24 72.17
N GLU A 1136 16.19 30.77 70.96
CA GLU A 1136 17.09 31.45 70.01
C GLU A 1136 18.57 31.71 70.41
N ILE A 1137 19.52 31.54 69.48
CA ILE A 1137 20.13 32.62 68.67
C ILE A 1137 21.24 32.04 67.77
N ASP A 1138 21.19 32.59 66.55
CA ASP A 1138 21.98 32.52 65.32
C ASP A 1138 23.49 32.91 65.37
N GLU A 1139 24.17 32.58 64.26
CA GLU A 1139 25.36 33.25 63.66
C GLU A 1139 26.68 33.30 64.49
N SER A 1140 27.91 33.14 63.99
CA SER A 1140 28.52 33.05 62.65
C SER A 1140 30.06 32.95 62.82
N GLU A 1141 30.77 32.63 61.72
CA GLU A 1141 32.13 33.13 61.35
C GLU A 1141 33.40 32.64 62.11
N THR A 1142 34.58 32.36 61.51
CA THR A 1142 35.12 32.23 60.13
C THR A 1142 36.59 31.75 60.22
N GLU A 1143 37.09 31.15 59.12
CA GLU A 1143 38.44 31.19 58.50
C GLU A 1143 39.75 31.06 59.30
N VAL A 1144 40.72 30.31 58.73
CA VAL A 1144 42.09 30.79 58.37
C VAL A 1144 42.73 29.89 57.27
N ASP A 1145 43.03 30.53 56.13
CA ASP A 1145 44.17 30.49 55.15
C ASP A 1145 44.86 29.19 54.66
N GLY A 1146 45.38 29.13 53.41
CA GLY A 1146 45.44 30.17 52.35
C GLY A 1146 46.43 29.89 51.18
N GLU A 1147 46.35 30.78 50.18
CA GLU A 1147 47.27 31.13 49.06
C GLU A 1147 47.20 30.44 47.67
N GLU A 1148 46.58 31.17 46.73
CA GLU A 1148 47.01 31.67 45.38
C GLU A 1148 48.39 31.26 44.77
N THR A 1149 48.75 31.39 43.48
CA THR A 1149 48.19 31.52 42.10
C THR A 1149 49.40 31.54 41.12
N GLY A 1150 49.23 31.24 39.82
CA GLY A 1150 49.98 31.93 38.73
C GLY A 1150 50.65 31.10 37.60
N GLY A 1151 50.13 31.22 36.36
CA GLY A 1151 50.85 31.79 35.18
C GLY A 1151 51.59 30.93 34.12
N GLU A 1152 50.94 30.76 32.95
CA GLU A 1152 51.36 30.96 31.52
C GLU A 1152 52.54 30.23 30.80
N GLU A 1153 52.30 30.06 29.47
CA GLU A 1153 52.90 29.31 28.33
C GLU A 1153 54.32 29.78 27.87
N GLU A 1154 55.11 29.17 26.96
CA GLU A 1154 54.86 28.48 25.68
C GLU A 1154 56.18 27.80 25.15
N ASP A 1155 56.04 26.95 24.11
CA ASP A 1155 56.96 26.66 22.98
C ASP A 1155 57.58 25.23 22.76
N THR A 1156 56.82 24.43 21.98
CA THR A 1156 57.07 23.51 20.84
C THR A 1156 58.30 22.55 20.63
N VAL A 1157 57.90 21.36 20.11
CA VAL A 1157 58.53 20.32 19.21
C VAL A 1157 59.52 19.26 19.75
N GLY A 1158 59.12 17.97 19.61
CA GLY A 1158 60.00 16.91 19.07
C GLY A 1158 59.85 15.48 19.63
N ASP A 1159 58.98 14.69 18.97
CA ASP A 1159 59.00 13.23 18.67
C ASP A 1159 59.53 12.13 19.62
N ASP A 1160 58.83 10.99 19.48
CA ASP A 1160 59.24 9.58 19.68
C ASP A 1160 59.47 9.05 21.12
N GLU A 1161 58.52 8.23 21.62
CA GLU A 1161 58.63 6.76 21.70
C GLU A 1161 57.62 6.14 22.70
N LYS A 1162 56.88 5.14 22.19
CA LYS A 1162 56.51 3.85 22.79
C LYS A 1162 56.10 3.77 24.27
N THR A 1163 54.90 3.26 24.48
CA THR A 1163 54.54 2.31 25.56
C THR A 1163 53.33 1.50 25.08
N ASP A 1164 53.52 0.25 24.64
CA ASP A 1164 53.29 -0.98 25.43
C ASP A 1164 51.91 -0.99 26.11
N VAL A 1165 50.92 -1.55 25.41
CA VAL A 1165 49.64 -1.95 25.99
C VAL A 1165 49.68 -3.47 26.16
N ASN A 1166 49.68 -3.88 27.42
CA ASN A 1166 49.56 -5.25 27.89
C ASN A 1166 48.19 -5.79 27.45
N THR A 1167 48.19 -6.83 26.62
CA THR A 1167 47.00 -7.58 26.21
C THR A 1167 46.56 -8.45 27.38
N GLU A 1168 45.43 -8.12 28.02
CA GLU A 1168 44.67 -9.11 28.80
C GLU A 1168 43.87 -9.98 27.83
N SER A 1169 43.98 -11.29 28.05
CA SER A 1169 43.53 -12.38 27.21
C SER A 1169 42.00 -12.44 27.08
N ALA A 1170 41.51 -12.26 25.85
CA ALA A 1170 40.19 -12.73 25.43
C ALA A 1170 40.16 -14.27 25.41
N ASP A 1171 39.04 -14.85 25.84
CA ASP A 1171 38.78 -16.29 25.77
C ASP A 1171 38.99 -16.81 24.34
N ARG A 1172 39.99 -17.67 24.15
CA ARG A 1172 40.19 -18.42 22.89
C ARG A 1172 39.28 -19.64 22.93
N PHE A 1173 38.45 -19.82 21.90
CA PHE A 1173 37.63 -21.02 21.72
C PHE A 1173 38.52 -22.25 21.40
N GLY A 1174 38.32 -23.37 22.11
CA GLY A 1174 39.01 -24.66 21.89
C GLY A 1174 40.39 -24.83 22.54
N ASP A 1175 40.93 -26.06 22.53
CA ASP A 1175 42.24 -26.39 23.14
C ASP A 1175 43.41 -25.94 22.24
N PRO A 1176 44.32 -25.06 22.70
CA PRO A 1176 45.50 -24.64 21.92
C PRO A 1176 46.39 -25.78 21.42
N GLU A 1177 46.42 -26.93 22.11
CA GLU A 1177 47.17 -28.11 21.63
C GLU A 1177 46.53 -28.74 20.38
N GLU A 1178 45.20 -28.73 20.24
CA GLU A 1178 44.48 -29.28 19.07
C GLU A 1178 44.76 -28.47 17.80
N TYR A 1179 44.79 -27.13 17.90
CA TYR A 1179 45.09 -26.27 16.75
C TYR A 1179 46.55 -26.37 16.30
N THR A 1180 47.46 -26.65 17.23
CA THR A 1180 48.88 -26.87 16.91
C THR A 1180 49.06 -28.14 16.07
N ASP A 1181 48.37 -29.23 16.43
CA ASP A 1181 48.37 -30.49 15.66
C ASP A 1181 47.68 -30.33 14.30
N LEU A 1182 46.60 -29.53 14.24
CA LEU A 1182 45.89 -29.21 13.00
C LEU A 1182 46.75 -28.38 12.04
N VAL A 1183 47.53 -27.42 12.54
CA VAL A 1183 48.50 -26.64 11.75
C VAL A 1183 49.61 -27.52 11.18
N GLU A 1184 50.17 -28.45 11.95
CA GLU A 1184 51.19 -29.37 11.44
C GLU A 1184 50.62 -30.33 10.38
N THR A 1185 49.37 -30.74 10.54
CA THR A 1185 48.65 -31.53 9.52
C THR A 1185 48.42 -30.72 8.25
N LEU A 1186 47.97 -29.47 8.37
CA LEU A 1186 47.77 -28.56 7.23
C LEU A 1186 49.09 -28.28 6.49
N LYS A 1187 50.19 -28.03 7.21
CA LYS A 1187 51.53 -27.87 6.62
C LYS A 1187 51.96 -29.11 5.83
N ARG A 1188 51.62 -30.31 6.29
CA ARG A 1188 51.89 -31.57 5.58
C ARG A 1188 51.06 -31.68 4.30
N VAL A 1189 49.75 -31.43 4.39
CA VAL A 1189 48.82 -31.50 3.26
C VAL A 1189 49.19 -30.51 2.16
N LEU A 1190 49.49 -29.26 2.52
CA LEU A 1190 49.92 -28.24 1.56
C LEU A 1190 51.23 -28.61 0.85
N ASN A 1191 52.18 -29.21 1.56
CA ASN A 1191 53.42 -29.72 0.95
C ASN A 1191 53.19 -30.92 0.03
N GLU A 1192 52.28 -31.84 0.37
CA GLU A 1192 51.91 -32.98 -0.49
C GLU A 1192 51.30 -32.50 -1.83
N PHE A 1193 50.54 -31.41 -1.81
CA PHE A 1193 50.01 -30.74 -3.00
C PHE A 1193 51.00 -29.79 -3.71
N LYS A 1194 52.27 -29.77 -3.26
CA LYS A 1194 53.36 -28.92 -3.78
C LYS A 1194 53.14 -27.41 -3.63
N ILE A 1195 52.30 -26.99 -2.68
CA ILE A 1195 52.11 -25.58 -2.33
C ILE A 1195 53.21 -25.20 -1.33
N ASN A 1196 54.18 -24.39 -1.76
CA ASN A 1196 55.29 -24.01 -0.90
C ASN A 1196 54.89 -22.89 0.06
N ILE A 1197 54.85 -23.20 1.35
CA ILE A 1197 54.58 -22.25 2.42
C ILE A 1197 55.86 -21.90 3.19
N ARG A 1198 55.94 -20.66 3.65
CA ARG A 1198 57.02 -20.15 4.49
C ARG A 1198 56.74 -20.38 5.97
N ASN A 1199 55.51 -20.11 6.42
CA ASN A 1199 55.07 -20.39 7.77
C ASN A 1199 53.53 -20.43 7.87
N ILE A 1200 53.04 -21.17 8.86
CA ILE A 1200 51.71 -21.03 9.47
C ILE A 1200 51.99 -21.08 10.97
N ASP A 1201 51.69 -19.99 11.67
CA ASP A 1201 52.01 -19.83 13.09
C ASP A 1201 50.84 -20.36 13.94
N PRO A 1202 51.03 -21.42 14.75
CA PRO A 1202 49.95 -21.98 15.56
C PRO A 1202 49.46 -21.04 16.66
N ASP A 1203 50.25 -20.03 17.05
CA ASP A 1203 49.87 -19.07 18.08
C ASP A 1203 49.06 -17.87 17.53
N ASP A 1204 48.94 -17.76 16.19
CA ASP A 1204 48.28 -16.67 15.43
C ASP A 1204 47.18 -17.22 14.50
N ILE A 1205 46.34 -18.11 15.04
CA ILE A 1205 45.11 -18.61 14.42
C ILE A 1205 43.95 -17.81 15.00
N ASP A 1206 43.06 -17.30 14.15
CA ASP A 1206 41.84 -16.66 14.62
C ASP A 1206 40.74 -17.74 14.69
N VAL A 1207 40.28 -18.05 15.89
CA VAL A 1207 39.20 -19.01 16.11
C VAL A 1207 37.94 -18.24 16.42
N GLY A 1208 37.01 -18.22 15.46
CA GLY A 1208 35.66 -17.73 15.65
C GLY A 1208 34.68 -18.87 15.97
N PRO A 1209 33.42 -18.58 16.28
CA PRO A 1209 32.41 -19.57 16.66
C PRO A 1209 32.17 -20.64 15.59
N ASN A 1210 32.20 -20.23 14.32
CA ASN A 1210 31.84 -21.07 13.16
C ASN A 1210 32.94 -21.16 12.10
N VAL A 1211 34.11 -20.56 12.34
CA VAL A 1211 35.23 -20.52 11.39
C VAL A 1211 36.55 -20.48 12.14
N VAL A 1212 37.47 -21.38 11.79
CA VAL A 1212 38.87 -21.35 12.16
C VAL A 1212 39.69 -20.81 10.99
N ARG A 1213 40.32 -19.64 11.18
CA ARG A 1213 41.13 -18.97 10.16
C ARG A 1213 42.61 -19.24 10.36
N PHE A 1214 43.21 -19.95 9.39
CA PHE A 1214 44.65 -20.15 9.32
C PHE A 1214 45.31 -19.04 8.51
N LYS A 1215 46.23 -18.28 9.13
CA LYS A 1215 47.04 -17.27 8.44
C LYS A 1215 48.26 -17.92 7.80
N ILE A 1216 48.23 -18.10 6.48
CA ILE A 1216 49.27 -18.78 5.71
C ILE A 1216 50.20 -17.76 5.05
N ARG A 1217 51.50 -17.87 5.34
CA ARG A 1217 52.53 -17.11 4.61
C ARG A 1217 53.11 -17.95 3.49
N LEU A 1218 52.80 -17.61 2.25
CA LEU A 1218 53.32 -18.30 1.07
C LEU A 1218 54.84 -18.08 0.86
N ALA A 1219 55.53 -19.05 0.27
CA ALA A 1219 56.94 -18.90 -0.08
C ALA A 1219 57.13 -17.93 -1.27
N PRO A 1220 58.28 -17.26 -1.40
CA PRO A 1220 58.54 -16.34 -2.51
C PRO A 1220 58.37 -17.02 -3.88
N GLY A 1221 57.38 -16.58 -4.66
CA GLY A 1221 57.06 -17.12 -5.99
C GLY A 1221 55.85 -18.06 -6.05
N GLU A 1222 55.33 -18.50 -4.89
CA GLU A 1222 54.07 -19.24 -4.79
C GLU A 1222 52.88 -18.27 -4.86
N LYS A 1223 51.86 -18.59 -5.66
CA LYS A 1223 50.68 -17.73 -5.86
C LYS A 1223 49.48 -18.24 -5.07
N GLN A 1224 48.62 -17.34 -4.59
CA GLN A 1224 47.35 -17.64 -3.92
C GLN A 1224 46.46 -18.59 -4.73
N SER A 1225 46.42 -18.44 -6.06
CA SER A 1225 45.68 -19.32 -6.96
C SER A 1225 46.04 -20.82 -6.83
N SER A 1226 47.19 -21.14 -6.23
CA SER A 1226 47.63 -22.53 -6.00
C SER A 1226 46.91 -23.17 -4.80
N LEU A 1227 46.47 -22.36 -3.82
CA LEU A 1227 45.59 -22.78 -2.72
C LEU A 1227 44.14 -22.90 -3.21
N GLU A 1228 43.64 -21.89 -3.93
CA GLU A 1228 42.27 -21.85 -4.47
C GLU A 1228 41.95 -23.05 -5.38
N GLN A 1229 42.90 -23.48 -6.21
CA GLN A 1229 42.70 -24.64 -7.12
C GLN A 1229 42.72 -26.01 -6.41
N ARG A 1230 42.91 -26.03 -5.09
CA ARG A 1230 43.08 -27.26 -4.30
C ARG A 1230 42.19 -27.26 -3.04
N THR A 1231 41.24 -26.35 -2.91
CA THR A 1231 40.33 -26.27 -1.74
C THR A 1231 39.55 -27.56 -1.51
N GLU A 1232 38.96 -28.13 -2.56
CA GLU A 1232 38.28 -29.45 -2.51
C GLU A 1232 39.21 -30.58 -2.04
N ASP A 1233 40.45 -30.61 -2.56
CA ASP A 1233 41.44 -31.62 -2.20
C ASP A 1233 41.96 -31.44 -0.76
N ILE A 1234 42.11 -30.20 -0.31
CA ILE A 1234 42.52 -29.83 1.06
C ILE A 1234 41.41 -30.18 2.04
N ALA A 1235 40.15 -29.85 1.73
CA ALA A 1235 38.98 -30.22 2.53
C ALA A 1235 38.91 -31.73 2.74
N ARG A 1236 39.12 -32.50 1.66
CA ARG A 1236 39.09 -33.97 1.71
C ARG A 1236 40.22 -34.59 2.53
N GLU A 1237 41.46 -34.10 2.41
CA GLU A 1237 42.61 -34.64 3.17
C GLU A 1237 42.62 -34.18 4.64
N MET A 1238 42.04 -33.03 4.93
CA MET A 1238 41.87 -32.51 6.29
C MET A 1238 40.55 -32.97 6.95
N ALA A 1239 39.67 -33.63 6.20
CA ALA A 1239 38.35 -34.10 6.61
C ALA A 1239 37.38 -32.99 7.07
N PHE A 1240 37.37 -31.86 6.35
CA PHE A 1240 36.42 -30.75 6.57
C PHE A 1240 35.07 -31.03 5.90
N GLU A 1241 33.97 -30.57 6.52
CA GLU A 1241 32.60 -30.78 6.01
C GLU A 1241 32.26 -29.91 4.78
N LYS A 1242 32.91 -28.75 4.65
CA LYS A 1242 32.80 -27.84 3.51
C LYS A 1242 34.18 -27.44 2.98
N GLU A 1243 34.22 -26.93 1.75
CA GLU A 1243 35.46 -26.41 1.18
C GLU A 1243 35.93 -25.13 1.91
N PRO A 1244 37.21 -25.04 2.30
CA PRO A 1244 37.71 -23.86 2.98
C PRO A 1244 37.86 -22.68 2.02
N ILE A 1245 37.55 -21.50 2.52
CA ILE A 1245 37.57 -20.25 1.75
C ILE A 1245 38.98 -19.66 1.80
N VAL A 1246 39.54 -19.35 0.63
CA VAL A 1246 40.88 -18.73 0.52
C VAL A 1246 40.70 -17.24 0.24
N GLN A 1247 41.20 -16.40 1.12
CA GLN A 1247 41.15 -14.95 0.95
C GLN A 1247 42.46 -14.26 1.31
N ARG A 1248 42.74 -13.14 0.66
CA ARG A 1248 43.94 -12.35 0.98
C ARG A 1248 43.61 -11.35 2.07
N LEU A 1249 44.38 -11.33 3.15
CA LEU A 1249 44.20 -10.37 4.23
C LEU A 1249 44.75 -8.99 3.81
N PRO A 1250 43.90 -7.96 3.62
CA PRO A 1250 44.31 -6.64 3.15
C PRO A 1250 45.37 -6.02 4.07
N GLY A 1251 46.38 -5.36 3.48
CA GLY A 1251 47.46 -4.74 4.25
C GLY A 1251 48.48 -5.72 4.86
N THR A 1252 48.32 -7.03 4.70
CA THR A 1252 49.25 -8.04 5.23
C THR A 1252 49.91 -8.89 4.13
N GLU A 1253 50.91 -9.68 4.52
CA GLU A 1253 51.57 -10.67 3.66
C GLU A 1253 50.98 -12.08 3.77
N TYR A 1254 49.85 -12.22 4.48
CA TYR A 1254 49.19 -13.50 4.74
C TYR A 1254 48.01 -13.73 3.79
N VAL A 1255 47.79 -15.00 3.47
CA VAL A 1255 46.57 -15.52 2.86
C VAL A 1255 45.83 -16.29 3.95
N ALA A 1256 44.60 -15.93 4.23
CA ALA A 1256 43.75 -16.64 5.16
C ALA A 1256 43.11 -17.85 4.46
N LEU A 1257 43.12 -18.99 5.15
CA LEU A 1257 42.36 -20.18 4.83
C LEU A 1257 41.32 -20.37 5.93
N ASP A 1258 40.07 -20.07 5.60
CA ASP A 1258 38.96 -20.10 6.54
C ASP A 1258 38.29 -21.46 6.43
N VAL A 1259 38.40 -22.21 7.52
CA VAL A 1259 37.85 -23.56 7.64
C VAL A 1259 36.62 -23.46 8.55
N PRO A 1260 35.41 -23.81 8.06
CA PRO A 1260 34.23 -23.86 8.91
C PRO A 1260 34.33 -24.95 9.98
#